data_AF-B9SLU3-F1
#
_entry.id   AF-B9SLU3-F1
#
_cell.length_a   1.000
_cell.length_b   1.000
_cell.length_c   1.000
_cell.angle_alpha   90.00
_cell.angle_beta   90.00
_cell.angle_gamma   90.00
#
_symmetry.space_group_name_H-M   'P 1'
#
loop_
_entity.id
_entity.type
_entity.pdbx_description
1 polymer ?
#
loop_
_entity_poly.entity_id
_entity_poly.type
_entity_poly.pdbx_seq_one_letter_code
_entity_poly.pdbx_strand_id
1 'polypeptide(L)'
;MSQTTVSHSELKKKPRSARNLDDNSIMEDLKVEGTPEDLQPFDVKPLFHLVEDIVNRAIQNVNSSVMDTRAYMEDKTHKEEIAYNTSSGEDEHATLLSIINKILSGHSWVAKLILTLTAFALNYGECWRLALIYSSDQLAKSMAILKQVADIHKLSGLSAPPLEAVNDLVKAMMDVTRCIIEFQDLGAQLDKAHQVTAYSAGLAQIPLTIYWVIRSVLASASQITSLTSLGFNYVISSTEKEELIFLTEKLNNKKKEIKKQQNLCLPILEKATMKKRLGIIKSLLELPQVDNMNILRAIIYYKDDQQPLVDGSNKKVDVDVLRKKLVLLLISDLDIPEDDVNVVKQIYHKSRNIEQIKGEDQFEIVWLPIVDPSSSNSETAKRKFEEKRNSMPWYTVNQPSLIAQEVIKLVKEEWHFDKQPIIVVIDAQGQVACPNALPMMWVWRNVEYPFTIGAQEALWREKSWNLELLVDDILPSILKWMREEKCICLYGGEDMEWIKMFTTRAPYVAKAADISLEMVYVGKREPSEQVQRHITTITSGGLSHSMTREEQWRFWKRIVNMGHSRMQLGKTIYEDPIMQEIISLLNLDATAGVWAAFGHKSDLIIKAKGNEILNSLIHFVEWKGSVETKDRFVPALQDSLIMHQGQIDVIKHIESFEKLVSQFKTTQQIDCMRVLKALISGKNHSQPLVDGATKKRVNIDLLRRKELLLLVSDLNIEEMDIVVKIYNGIHQQQQKQKPESSYAIVWLPIVDPAIMRTSERALKQFENLQAQMPWYSVHHPSMIDQAAMKFIIEVWGFDQKTILVMLDQQGRVACPNALHLMWNWGTSSFPLANLKDKDPWKDISILKLELLVEGLDSPIIDWIKDGKFICLYGGEDMEWIRKFTNTVRKVAEFARIPLEMLYVGKSNPNERVMRNMETIKTEKLSHCLEQRSLIWLFWYRIQSMWNSRYQLGKKIEDDQIMQELTSLLSFDGIDECGWALICKETTEMVKARGSDFLNCLLNYSEWKKNALQKGFLAAFQEKLVGSSAPEECYQLVLPESVENTLGSVDCSQCHYPMERFIAFRCCG
;
A
#
# COMPACT_ATOMS: atom_id res chain seq x y z
N MET A 1 -49.95 -37.72 64.01
CA MET A 1 -48.83 -37.20 63.18
C MET A 1 -49.01 -37.81 61.81
N SER A 2 -49.17 -37.11 60.69
CA SER A 2 -48.88 -35.72 60.32
C SER A 2 -49.77 -35.34 59.14
N GLN A 3 -50.22 -34.08 59.14
CA GLN A 3 -51.03 -33.39 58.13
C GLN A 3 -50.35 -33.36 56.76
N THR A 4 -51.12 -33.25 55.67
CA THR A 4 -51.11 -32.01 54.85
C THR A 4 -52.32 -31.92 53.91
N THR A 5 -53.00 -30.77 54.01
CA THR A 5 -54.14 -30.28 53.24
C THR A 5 -53.69 -29.66 51.91
N VAL A 6 -54.47 -29.89 50.85
CA VAL A 6 -54.41 -29.16 49.58
C VAL A 6 -55.29 -27.92 49.70
N SER A 7 -54.75 -26.72 49.44
CA SER A 7 -55.52 -25.50 49.21
C SER A 7 -55.19 -24.91 47.84
N HIS A 8 -56.22 -24.77 47.00
CA HIS A 8 -56.20 -23.94 45.80
C HIS A 8 -56.19 -22.46 46.20
N SER A 9 -55.20 -21.71 45.73
CA SER A 9 -55.26 -20.25 45.66
C SER A 9 -54.75 -19.77 44.29
N GLU A 10 -55.61 -19.04 43.60
CA GLU A 10 -55.34 -18.29 42.38
C GLU A 10 -54.27 -17.21 42.64
N LEU A 11 -53.20 -17.19 41.85
CA LEU A 11 -52.24 -16.09 41.80
C LEU A 11 -52.58 -15.17 40.62
N LYS A 12 -53.34 -14.11 40.90
CA LYS A 12 -53.43 -12.91 40.05
C LYS A 12 -52.02 -12.37 39.77
N LYS A 13 -51.60 -12.36 38.50
CA LYS A 13 -50.39 -11.65 38.06
C LYS A 13 -50.57 -10.15 38.32
N LYS A 14 -49.67 -9.54 39.08
CA LYS A 14 -49.57 -8.08 39.25
C LYS A 14 -49.30 -7.40 37.90
N PRO A 15 -49.85 -6.20 37.64
CA PRO A 15 -49.50 -5.40 36.47
C PRO A 15 -48.00 -5.04 36.50
N ARG A 16 -47.30 -5.25 35.37
CA ARG A 16 -45.88 -4.89 35.22
C ARG A 16 -45.78 -3.39 34.96
N SER A 17 -44.96 -2.68 35.73
CA SER A 17 -44.64 -1.28 35.45
C SER A 17 -43.84 -1.17 34.14
N ALA A 18 -44.33 -0.34 33.20
CA ALA A 18 -43.76 -0.16 31.87
C ALA A 18 -42.39 0.55 31.83
N ARG A 19 -41.82 0.95 33.00
CA ARG A 19 -40.42 1.43 33.13
C ARG A 19 -39.38 0.32 32.96
N ASN A 20 -39.77 -0.95 33.11
CA ASN A 20 -38.85 -2.10 33.18
C ASN A 20 -38.87 -3.03 31.95
N LEU A 21 -39.44 -2.59 30.82
CA LEU A 21 -39.46 -3.38 29.57
C LEU A 21 -38.14 -3.19 28.81
N ASP A 22 -37.48 -4.29 28.44
CA ASP A 22 -36.26 -4.28 27.62
C ASP A 22 -36.59 -3.98 26.15
N ASP A 23 -35.72 -3.21 25.47
CA ASP A 23 -35.87 -2.82 24.06
C ASP A 23 -35.96 -4.07 23.14
N ASN A 24 -35.34 -5.18 23.53
CA ASN A 24 -35.40 -6.44 22.79
C ASN A 24 -36.78 -7.11 22.86
N SER A 25 -37.43 -7.09 24.03
CA SER A 25 -38.79 -7.62 24.20
C SER A 25 -39.78 -6.83 23.34
N ILE A 26 -39.67 -5.49 23.37
CA ILE A 26 -40.52 -4.61 22.56
C ILE A 26 -40.29 -4.90 21.07
N MET A 27 -39.04 -5.10 20.64
CA MET A 27 -38.73 -5.40 19.24
C MET A 27 -39.29 -6.76 18.79
N GLU A 28 -39.36 -7.76 19.66
CA GLU A 28 -40.03 -9.04 19.37
C GLU A 28 -41.54 -8.88 19.23
N ASP A 29 -42.17 -8.10 20.11
CA ASP A 29 -43.61 -7.82 20.05
C ASP A 29 -44.00 -7.00 18.79
N LEU A 30 -43.08 -6.20 18.24
CA LEU A 30 -43.25 -5.44 17.00
C LEU A 30 -43.00 -6.26 15.72
N LYS A 31 -42.31 -7.41 15.79
CA LYS A 31 -41.99 -8.28 14.63
C LYS A 31 -43.17 -9.13 14.15
N VAL A 32 -44.30 -9.12 14.85
CA VAL A 32 -45.49 -9.93 14.54
C VAL A 32 -46.29 -9.38 13.34
N GLU A 33 -45.99 -8.17 12.85
CA GLU A 33 -46.52 -7.65 11.58
C GLU A 33 -45.65 -8.09 10.39
N GLY A 34 -46.29 -8.67 9.37
CA GLY A 34 -45.65 -9.11 8.13
C GLY A 34 -44.95 -7.97 7.37
N THR A 35 -43.94 -8.34 6.58
CA THR A 35 -43.14 -7.45 5.72
C THR A 35 -44.01 -6.57 4.82
N PRO A 36 -43.99 -5.23 4.95
CA PRO A 36 -44.72 -4.33 4.07
C PRO A 36 -43.81 -3.95 2.90
N GLU A 37 -43.69 -4.83 1.90
CA GLU A 37 -42.99 -4.50 0.64
C GLU A 37 -43.90 -3.82 -0.41
N ASP A 38 -45.22 -3.71 -0.20
CA ASP A 38 -46.16 -3.26 -1.25
C ASP A 38 -47.21 -2.18 -0.83
N LEU A 39 -46.88 -1.24 0.06
CA LEU A 39 -47.79 -0.11 0.38
C LEU A 39 -47.39 1.17 -0.35
N GLN A 40 -48.38 1.85 -0.94
CA GLN A 40 -48.19 3.06 -1.76
C GLN A 40 -47.35 4.14 -1.03
N PRO A 41 -46.45 4.86 -1.74
CA PRO A 41 -45.64 5.92 -1.16
C PRO A 41 -46.52 7.12 -0.83
N PHE A 42 -46.83 7.27 0.46
CA PHE A 42 -47.44 8.47 1.02
C PHE A 42 -46.35 9.52 1.26
N ASP A 43 -46.41 10.69 0.59
CA ASP A 43 -45.45 11.77 0.81
C ASP A 43 -45.71 12.45 2.16
N VAL A 44 -44.90 12.10 3.16
CA VAL A 44 -45.04 12.53 4.54
C VAL A 44 -44.48 13.94 4.81
N LYS A 45 -43.64 14.50 3.92
CA LYS A 45 -42.91 15.75 4.18
C LYS A 45 -43.83 16.98 4.32
N PRO A 46 -44.86 17.18 3.46
CA PRO A 46 -45.76 18.32 3.61
C PRO A 46 -46.53 18.30 4.93
N LEU A 47 -46.98 17.12 5.38
CA LEU A 47 -47.67 16.95 6.66
C LEU A 47 -46.74 17.17 7.86
N PHE A 48 -45.51 16.68 7.79
CA PHE A 48 -44.53 16.93 8.86
C PHE A 48 -44.20 18.42 9.00
N HIS A 49 -44.02 19.16 7.89
CA HIS A 49 -43.81 20.61 7.95
C HIS A 49 -45.00 21.36 8.59
N LEU A 50 -46.23 20.92 8.34
CA LEU A 50 -47.42 21.48 8.99
C LEU A 50 -47.42 21.20 10.50
N VAL A 51 -47.04 19.99 10.91
CA VAL A 51 -46.88 19.61 12.32
C VAL A 51 -45.80 20.44 13.00
N GLU A 52 -44.63 20.60 12.37
CA GLU A 52 -43.54 21.45 12.86
C GLU A 52 -44.00 22.90 13.04
N ASP A 53 -44.75 23.44 12.08
CA ASP A 53 -45.26 24.82 12.16
C ASP A 53 -46.25 24.99 13.33
N ILE A 54 -47.21 24.07 13.51
CA ILE A 54 -48.17 24.09 14.62
C ILE A 54 -47.45 24.02 15.98
N VAL A 55 -46.52 23.07 16.12
CA VAL A 55 -45.78 22.85 17.37
C VAL A 55 -44.83 24.02 17.68
N ASN A 56 -44.07 24.51 16.69
CA ASN A 56 -43.17 25.63 16.89
C ASN A 56 -43.92 26.90 17.28
N ARG A 57 -45.08 27.19 16.66
CA ARG A 57 -45.92 28.33 17.04
C ARG A 57 -46.52 28.17 18.43
N ALA A 58 -46.96 26.96 18.81
CA ALA A 58 -47.44 26.69 20.15
C ALA A 58 -46.36 26.86 21.23
N ILE A 59 -45.10 26.59 20.90
CA ILE A 59 -43.94 26.76 21.79
C ILE A 59 -43.40 28.22 21.79
N GLN A 60 -43.42 28.92 20.65
CA GLN A 60 -42.78 30.24 20.47
C GLN A 60 -43.68 31.45 20.72
N ASN A 61 -45.01 31.35 20.53
CA ASN A 61 -45.87 32.53 20.53
C ASN A 61 -46.56 32.79 21.87
N VAL A 62 -45.93 33.63 22.69
CA VAL A 62 -46.60 34.65 23.52
C VAL A 62 -46.91 35.92 22.69
N ASN A 63 -46.45 36.06 21.44
CA ASN A 63 -46.80 37.21 20.59
C ASN A 63 -46.80 36.90 19.08
N SER A 64 -47.88 37.34 18.41
CA SER A 64 -48.06 37.57 16.96
C SER A 64 -48.86 36.55 16.12
N SER A 65 -49.47 37.12 15.06
CA SER A 65 -50.81 36.84 14.51
C SER A 65 -50.94 35.70 13.51
N VAL A 66 -52.16 35.16 13.45
CA VAL A 66 -52.63 34.07 12.59
C VAL A 66 -52.72 34.49 11.11
N MET A 67 -52.22 33.64 10.20
CA MET A 67 -52.74 33.50 8.84
C MET A 67 -53.51 32.19 8.72
N ASP A 68 -54.57 32.24 7.93
CA ASP A 68 -55.66 31.28 7.79
C ASP A 68 -55.26 30.12 6.85
N THR A 69 -55.28 28.89 7.35
CA THR A 69 -55.20 27.66 6.54
C THR A 69 -56.34 26.74 6.93
N ARG A 70 -57.46 26.89 6.20
CA ARG A 70 -58.63 26.03 6.28
C ARG A 70 -58.74 25.22 4.99
N ALA A 71 -58.14 24.04 4.97
CA ALA A 71 -58.47 22.93 4.08
C ALA A 71 -57.69 21.69 4.52
N TYR A 72 -58.30 20.51 4.39
CA TYR A 72 -57.81 19.19 4.80
C TYR A 72 -57.99 18.85 6.28
N MET A 73 -59.16 18.29 6.61
CA MET A 73 -59.37 17.10 7.46
C MET A 73 -60.88 16.96 7.71
N GLU A 74 -61.59 16.40 6.72
CA GLU A 74 -62.89 15.77 6.94
C GLU A 74 -62.66 14.28 7.19
N ASP A 75 -62.19 13.92 8.39
CA ASP A 75 -62.52 12.60 8.95
C ASP A 75 -62.60 12.69 10.48
N LYS A 76 -63.84 12.71 10.97
CA LYS A 76 -64.19 12.99 12.37
C LYS A 76 -63.99 11.79 13.32
N THR A 77 -63.43 10.69 12.85
CA THR A 77 -63.42 9.41 13.57
C THR A 77 -62.21 9.19 14.48
N HIS A 78 -61.08 9.88 14.26
CA HIS A 78 -59.83 9.59 14.99
C HIS A 78 -59.59 10.48 16.23
N LYS A 79 -60.42 11.51 16.46
CA LYS A 79 -60.22 12.47 17.56
C LYS A 79 -60.69 11.98 18.92
N GLU A 80 -61.70 11.11 18.97
CA GLU A 80 -62.38 10.71 20.21
C GLU A 80 -61.76 9.46 20.86
N GLU A 81 -61.04 8.61 20.10
CA GLU A 81 -60.58 7.30 20.59
C GLU A 81 -59.21 7.35 21.31
N ILE A 82 -58.34 8.31 20.97
CA ILE A 82 -57.07 8.55 21.70
C ILE A 82 -57.34 9.16 23.09
N ALA A 83 -58.43 9.93 23.23
CA ALA A 83 -58.84 10.56 24.48
C ALA A 83 -59.62 9.60 25.41
N TYR A 84 -60.30 8.59 24.88
CA TYR A 84 -61.11 7.66 25.68
C TYR A 84 -60.26 6.58 26.38
N ASN A 85 -59.15 6.15 25.77
CA ASN A 85 -58.33 5.03 26.26
C ASN A 85 -57.27 5.38 27.34
N THR A 86 -57.14 6.65 27.73
CA THR A 86 -56.20 7.10 28.78
C THR A 86 -56.81 7.09 30.19
N SER A 87 -58.08 6.71 30.34
CA SER A 87 -58.82 6.74 31.62
C SER A 87 -58.99 5.38 32.32
N SER A 88 -58.64 4.26 31.68
CA SER A 88 -58.68 2.92 32.29
C SER A 88 -57.27 2.46 32.68
N GLY A 89 -57.06 2.10 33.95
CA GLY A 89 -55.79 1.60 34.48
C GLY A 89 -55.37 0.20 33.99
N GLU A 90 -55.48 -0.07 32.69
CA GLU A 90 -54.94 -1.27 32.03
C GLU A 90 -53.54 -1.01 31.42
N ASP A 91 -52.80 -2.10 31.17
CA ASP A 91 -51.39 -2.13 30.75
C ASP A 91 -51.07 -1.15 29.59
N GLU A 92 -50.31 -0.09 29.89
CA GLU A 92 -49.91 0.98 28.95
C GLU A 92 -49.27 0.44 27.66
N HIS A 93 -48.52 -0.67 27.76
CA HIS A 93 -47.87 -1.31 26.62
C HIS A 93 -48.88 -1.99 25.68
N ALA A 94 -49.92 -2.63 26.24
CA ALA A 94 -50.98 -3.28 25.46
C ALA A 94 -51.84 -2.27 24.70
N THR A 95 -52.14 -1.11 25.32
CA THR A 95 -52.86 -0.01 24.67
C THR A 95 -52.06 0.58 23.50
N LEU A 96 -50.75 0.77 23.68
CA LEU A 96 -49.88 1.28 22.62
C LEU A 96 -49.77 0.31 21.43
N LEU A 97 -49.62 -0.99 21.70
CA LEU A 97 -49.63 -2.01 20.65
C LEU A 97 -50.98 -2.07 19.92
N SER A 98 -52.10 -1.87 20.64
CA SER A 98 -53.42 -1.77 20.02
C SER A 98 -53.52 -0.57 19.07
N ILE A 99 -52.98 0.60 19.45
CA ILE A 99 -52.97 1.79 18.56
C ILE A 99 -52.13 1.52 17.30
N ILE A 100 -50.93 0.96 17.46
CA ILE A 100 -50.00 0.69 16.35
C ILE A 100 -50.54 -0.40 15.40
N ASN A 101 -51.17 -1.45 15.96
CA ASN A 101 -51.55 -2.66 15.21
C ASN A 101 -53.01 -2.70 14.77
N LYS A 102 -53.95 -2.02 15.46
CA LYS A 102 -55.37 -1.98 15.04
C LYS A 102 -55.74 -0.70 14.31
N ILE A 103 -55.39 0.47 14.85
CA ILE A 103 -55.86 1.77 14.34
C ILE A 103 -55.05 2.20 13.11
N LEU A 104 -53.74 1.99 13.14
CA LEU A 104 -52.82 2.41 12.08
C LEU A 104 -52.42 1.25 11.14
N SER A 105 -53.23 0.18 11.12
CA SER A 105 -53.01 -0.97 10.25
C SER A 105 -53.02 -0.54 8.77
N GLY A 106 -52.11 -1.10 7.95
CA GLY A 106 -52.03 -0.79 6.52
C GLY A 106 -51.22 0.46 6.12
N HIS A 107 -50.54 1.13 7.05
CA HIS A 107 -49.64 2.26 6.76
C HIS A 107 -48.16 1.88 7.01
N SER A 108 -47.23 2.50 6.26
CA SER A 108 -45.80 2.36 6.52
C SER A 108 -45.43 2.91 7.90
N TRP A 109 -44.37 2.38 8.54
CA TRP A 109 -43.92 2.82 9.87
C TRP A 109 -43.80 4.35 9.99
N VAL A 110 -43.21 5.01 8.98
CA VAL A 110 -43.05 6.47 8.97
C VAL A 110 -44.41 7.18 8.79
N ALA A 111 -45.33 6.62 8.00
CA ALA A 111 -46.69 7.16 7.91
C ALA A 111 -47.47 7.00 9.23
N LYS A 112 -47.35 5.85 9.92
CA LYS A 112 -47.94 5.63 11.28
C LYS A 112 -47.46 6.71 12.26
N LEU A 113 -46.16 7.04 12.23
CA LEU A 113 -45.57 8.10 13.05
C LEU A 113 -46.17 9.47 12.75
N ILE A 114 -46.19 9.87 11.48
CA ILE A 114 -46.61 11.22 11.07
C ILE A 114 -48.11 11.45 11.29
N LEU A 115 -48.95 10.44 11.06
CA LEU A 115 -50.38 10.52 11.38
C LEU A 115 -50.61 10.70 12.89
N THR A 116 -49.87 9.96 13.71
CA THR A 116 -49.94 10.08 15.18
C THR A 116 -49.51 11.47 15.65
N LEU A 117 -48.39 11.98 15.12
CA LEU A 117 -47.91 13.33 15.43
C LEU A 117 -48.86 14.42 14.93
N THR A 118 -49.53 14.20 13.79
CA THR A 118 -50.54 15.13 13.27
C THR A 118 -51.74 15.22 14.20
N ALA A 119 -52.28 14.08 14.65
CA ALA A 119 -53.37 14.04 15.62
C ALA A 119 -52.98 14.70 16.95
N PHE A 120 -51.76 14.44 17.42
CA PHE A 120 -51.21 15.09 18.61
C PHE A 120 -51.06 16.61 18.43
N ALA A 121 -50.47 17.07 17.34
CA ALA A 121 -50.25 18.48 17.06
C ALA A 121 -51.56 19.26 16.97
N LEU A 122 -52.62 18.66 16.43
CA LEU A 122 -53.95 19.26 16.42
C LEU A 122 -54.51 19.45 17.84
N ASN A 123 -54.42 18.42 18.69
CA ASN A 123 -54.88 18.53 20.08
C ASN A 123 -54.02 19.51 20.89
N TYR A 124 -52.70 19.44 20.76
CA TYR A 124 -51.74 20.33 21.40
C TYR A 124 -51.95 21.78 20.96
N GLY A 125 -52.02 22.03 19.66
CA GLY A 125 -52.22 23.35 19.06
C GLY A 125 -53.59 23.95 19.38
N GLU A 126 -54.67 23.16 19.42
CA GLU A 126 -55.99 23.63 19.84
C GLU A 126 -56.00 24.11 21.30
N CYS A 127 -55.38 23.37 22.21
CA CYS A 127 -55.28 23.76 23.63
C CYS A 127 -54.51 25.08 23.80
N TRP A 128 -53.36 25.22 23.14
CA TRP A 128 -52.52 26.42 23.22
C TRP A 128 -53.15 27.63 22.53
N ARG A 129 -53.79 27.44 21.37
CA ARG A 129 -54.51 28.51 20.67
C ARG A 129 -55.64 29.07 21.51
N LEU A 130 -56.45 28.21 22.15
CA LEU A 130 -57.55 28.64 23.03
C LEU A 130 -57.05 29.43 24.24
N ALA A 131 -55.89 29.07 24.80
CA ALA A 131 -55.26 29.82 25.89
C ALA A 131 -54.75 31.20 25.45
N LEU A 132 -54.24 31.31 24.21
CA LEU A 132 -53.66 32.54 23.65
C LEU A 132 -54.71 33.62 23.33
N ILE A 133 -55.86 33.24 22.77
CA ILE A 133 -56.94 34.19 22.39
C ILE A 133 -58.00 34.36 23.50
N TYR A 134 -57.82 33.70 24.65
CA TYR A 134 -58.76 33.72 25.77
C TYR A 134 -59.06 35.13 26.28
N SER A 135 -58.07 36.01 26.34
CA SER A 135 -58.26 37.38 26.84
C SER A 135 -58.97 38.30 25.82
N SER A 136 -58.90 37.96 24.54
CA SER A 136 -59.20 38.86 23.41
C SER A 136 -60.50 38.54 22.66
N ASP A 137 -61.08 37.34 22.80
CA ASP A 137 -62.30 36.93 22.09
C ASP A 137 -63.37 36.35 23.05
N GLN A 138 -64.59 36.89 22.96
CA GLN A 138 -65.75 36.45 23.76
C GLN A 138 -66.16 35.00 23.43
N LEU A 139 -66.08 34.59 22.15
CA LEU A 139 -66.38 33.23 21.72
C LEU A 139 -65.33 32.25 22.25
N ALA A 140 -64.05 32.65 22.20
CA ALA A 140 -62.96 31.87 22.78
C ALA A 140 -63.11 31.68 24.29
N LYS A 141 -63.57 32.69 25.04
CA LYS A 141 -63.89 32.55 26.48
C LYS A 141 -64.96 31.50 26.73
N SER A 142 -66.08 31.57 25.99
CA SER A 142 -67.16 30.58 26.11
C SER A 142 -66.72 29.17 25.71
N MET A 143 -65.93 29.03 24.64
CA MET A 143 -65.37 27.75 24.20
C MET A 143 -64.34 27.18 25.20
N ALA A 144 -63.50 28.03 25.78
CA ALA A 144 -62.52 27.62 26.79
C ALA A 144 -63.20 27.17 28.09
N ILE A 145 -64.31 27.81 28.51
CA ILE A 145 -65.12 27.36 29.65
C ILE A 145 -65.76 26.00 29.35
N LEU A 146 -66.38 25.83 28.19
CA LEU A 146 -67.02 24.56 27.80
C LEU A 146 -66.04 23.39 27.69
N LYS A 147 -64.81 23.65 27.21
CA LYS A 147 -63.74 22.65 27.13
C LYS A 147 -62.90 22.54 28.43
N GLN A 148 -63.26 23.23 29.51
CA GLN A 148 -62.54 23.28 30.80
C GLN A 148 -61.11 23.88 30.75
N VAL A 149 -60.75 24.56 29.66
CA VAL A 149 -59.41 25.15 29.39
C VAL A 149 -59.26 26.58 29.94
N ALA A 150 -60.28 27.12 30.61
CA ALA A 150 -60.38 28.54 30.99
C ALA A 150 -59.26 29.04 31.92
N ASP A 151 -58.68 28.14 32.71
CA ASP A 151 -57.60 28.45 33.65
C ASP A 151 -56.20 28.44 33.02
N ILE A 152 -56.01 27.92 31.79
CA ILE A 152 -54.70 27.88 31.12
C ILE A 152 -54.18 29.30 30.81
N HIS A 153 -55.08 30.28 30.61
CA HIS A 153 -54.69 31.66 30.36
C HIS A 153 -53.87 32.31 31.49
N LYS A 154 -54.08 31.96 32.76
CA LYS A 154 -53.28 32.57 33.85
C LYS A 154 -51.90 31.90 34.02
N LEU A 155 -51.61 30.81 33.29
CA LEU A 155 -50.29 30.15 33.22
C LEU A 155 -49.35 30.82 32.20
N SER A 156 -49.83 31.69 31.31
CA SER A 156 -49.03 32.29 30.22
C SER A 156 -47.96 33.30 30.69
N GLY A 157 -47.85 33.55 32.00
CA GLY A 157 -46.87 34.47 32.60
C GLY A 157 -45.95 33.86 33.67
N LEU A 158 -46.10 32.57 34.01
CA LEU A 158 -45.30 31.89 35.03
C LEU A 158 -44.63 30.65 34.41
N SER A 159 -43.30 30.63 34.42
CA SER A 159 -42.48 29.46 34.10
C SER A 159 -42.79 28.31 35.07
N ALA A 160 -43.85 27.54 34.78
CA ALA A 160 -44.19 26.35 35.55
C ALA A 160 -43.32 25.17 35.07
N PRO A 161 -42.49 24.55 35.95
CA PRO A 161 -41.63 23.41 35.62
C PRO A 161 -42.30 22.19 34.93
N PRO A 162 -43.60 21.90 35.19
CA PRO A 162 -44.38 20.89 34.45
C PRO A 162 -44.41 21.06 32.93
N LEU A 163 -44.51 22.32 32.49
CA LEU A 163 -44.78 22.67 31.11
C LEU A 163 -43.50 22.61 30.26
N GLU A 164 -42.36 22.93 30.89
CA GLU A 164 -41.03 22.88 30.30
C GLU A 164 -40.64 21.43 29.93
N ALA A 165 -40.87 20.47 30.83
CA ALA A 165 -40.58 19.06 30.58
C ALA A 165 -41.39 18.46 29.42
N VAL A 166 -42.67 18.86 29.27
CA VAL A 166 -43.51 18.46 28.13
C VAL A 166 -43.00 19.11 26.84
N ASN A 167 -42.67 20.40 26.86
CA ASN A 167 -42.15 21.12 25.69
C ASN A 167 -40.82 20.54 25.21
N ASP A 168 -39.92 20.17 26.12
CA ASP A 168 -38.64 19.55 25.76
C ASP A 168 -38.82 18.13 25.21
N LEU A 169 -39.75 17.36 25.75
CA LEU A 169 -40.12 16.07 25.19
C LEU A 169 -40.69 16.21 23.76
N VAL A 170 -41.59 17.18 23.54
CA VAL A 170 -42.17 17.47 22.21
C VAL A 170 -41.09 17.90 21.20
N LYS A 171 -40.14 18.76 21.60
CA LYS A 171 -38.97 19.09 20.74
C LYS A 171 -38.15 17.85 20.40
N ALA A 172 -37.90 16.97 21.36
CA ALA A 172 -37.18 15.73 21.13
C ALA A 172 -37.93 14.79 20.16
N MET A 173 -39.27 14.72 20.24
CA MET A 173 -40.10 13.98 19.27
C MET A 173 -39.94 14.53 17.85
N MET A 174 -39.99 15.86 17.67
CA MET A 174 -39.81 16.50 16.36
C MET A 174 -38.42 16.24 15.78
N ASP A 175 -37.38 16.39 16.60
CA ASP A 175 -36.00 16.20 16.18
C ASP A 175 -35.69 14.76 15.76
N VAL A 176 -36.21 13.77 16.50
CA VAL A 176 -36.07 12.34 16.13
C VAL A 176 -36.83 12.06 14.84
N THR A 177 -38.03 12.60 14.68
CA THR A 177 -38.85 12.42 13.47
C THR A 177 -38.16 12.97 12.23
N ARG A 178 -37.57 14.18 12.32
CA ARG A 178 -36.77 14.76 11.24
C ARG A 178 -35.58 13.86 10.87
N CYS A 179 -34.87 13.33 11.86
CA CYS A 179 -33.74 12.41 11.61
C CYS A 179 -34.19 11.12 10.90
N ILE A 180 -35.38 10.59 11.21
CA ILE A 180 -35.93 9.40 10.54
C ILE A 180 -36.23 9.70 9.07
N ILE A 181 -36.83 10.85 8.76
CA ILE A 181 -37.16 11.26 7.38
C ILE A 181 -35.87 11.44 6.56
N GLU A 182 -34.88 12.18 7.10
CA GLU A 182 -33.58 12.37 6.44
C GLU A 182 -32.84 11.04 6.19
N PHE A 183 -32.93 10.10 7.13
CA PHE A 183 -32.33 8.76 6.99
C PHE A 183 -33.04 7.92 5.91
N GLN A 184 -34.35 8.07 5.74
CA GLN A 184 -35.11 7.40 4.69
C GLN A 184 -34.75 7.93 3.29
N ASP A 185 -34.58 9.25 3.15
CA ASP A 185 -34.16 9.89 1.89
C ASP A 185 -32.78 9.40 1.41
N LEU A 186 -31.86 9.13 2.33
CA LEU A 186 -30.55 8.54 2.02
C LEU A 186 -30.68 7.15 1.39
N GLY A 187 -31.67 6.38 1.82
CA GLY A 187 -31.98 5.06 1.25
C GLY A 187 -32.41 5.11 -0.21
N ALA A 188 -33.17 6.13 -0.59
CA ALA A 188 -33.63 6.29 -1.98
C ALA A 188 -32.48 6.58 -2.96
N GLN A 189 -31.35 7.11 -2.46
CA GLN A 189 -30.15 7.42 -3.25
C GLN A 189 -29.17 6.24 -3.36
N LEU A 190 -29.29 5.26 -2.47
CA LEU A 190 -28.49 4.04 -2.47
C LEU A 190 -29.15 3.02 -3.42
N ASP A 191 -28.47 2.67 -4.52
CA ASP A 191 -28.92 1.58 -5.40
C ASP A 191 -29.16 0.30 -4.58
N LYS A 192 -30.21 -0.48 -4.89
CA LYS A 192 -30.57 -1.74 -4.19
C LYS A 192 -29.39 -2.72 -4.02
N ALA A 193 -28.40 -2.65 -4.92
CA ALA A 193 -27.19 -3.49 -4.91
C ALA A 193 -26.18 -3.14 -3.79
N HIS A 194 -26.26 -1.94 -3.20
CA HIS A 194 -25.32 -1.45 -2.18
C HIS A 194 -25.96 -1.40 -0.79
N GLN A 195 -26.95 -2.24 -0.47
CA GLN A 195 -27.52 -2.30 0.88
C GLN A 195 -26.41 -2.60 1.91
N VAL A 196 -25.96 -1.52 2.58
CA VAL A 196 -24.88 -1.55 3.57
C VAL A 196 -25.44 -2.07 4.89
N THR A 197 -24.67 -2.89 5.61
CA THR A 197 -25.00 -3.38 6.95
C THR A 197 -25.38 -2.25 7.93
N ALA A 198 -24.78 -1.06 7.79
CA ALA A 198 -25.11 0.13 8.56
C ALA A 198 -26.50 0.71 8.22
N TYR A 199 -26.87 0.74 6.94
CA TYR A 199 -28.20 1.19 6.51
C TYR A 199 -29.29 0.21 6.97
N SER A 200 -29.05 -1.10 6.81
CA SER A 200 -29.98 -2.14 7.30
C SER A 200 -30.10 -2.16 8.82
N ALA A 201 -28.99 -1.96 9.55
CA ALA A 201 -29.01 -1.82 11.01
C ALA A 201 -29.81 -0.60 11.46
N GLY A 202 -29.67 0.54 10.76
CA GLY A 202 -30.48 1.73 11.00
C GLY A 202 -31.97 1.49 10.73
N LEU A 203 -32.31 0.85 9.59
CA LEU A 203 -33.70 0.48 9.27
C LEU A 203 -34.34 -0.42 10.33
N ALA A 204 -33.59 -1.39 10.88
CA ALA A 204 -34.09 -2.27 11.95
C ALA A 204 -34.42 -1.53 13.25
N GLN A 205 -33.83 -0.34 13.48
CA GLN A 205 -34.09 0.49 14.66
C GLN A 205 -35.27 1.46 14.47
N ILE A 206 -35.75 1.67 13.23
CA ILE A 206 -36.84 2.62 12.93
C ILE A 206 -38.15 2.24 13.65
N PRO A 207 -38.66 0.99 13.56
CA PRO A 207 -39.90 0.60 14.25
C PRO A 207 -39.84 0.82 15.77
N LEU A 208 -38.72 0.44 16.39
CA LEU A 208 -38.50 0.62 17.82
C LEU A 208 -38.42 2.11 18.19
N THR A 209 -37.78 2.93 17.37
CA THR A 209 -37.71 4.38 17.61
C THR A 209 -39.09 5.02 17.50
N ILE A 210 -39.89 4.61 16.52
CA ILE A 210 -41.28 5.08 16.34
C ILE A 210 -42.15 4.70 17.53
N TYR A 211 -42.01 3.46 18.04
CA TYR A 211 -42.67 3.03 19.27
C TYR A 211 -42.40 4.01 20.43
N TRP A 212 -41.13 4.39 20.64
CA TRP A 212 -40.77 5.33 21.69
C TRP A 212 -41.34 6.73 21.46
N VAL A 213 -41.39 7.21 20.21
CA VAL A 213 -42.02 8.51 19.90
C VAL A 213 -43.53 8.47 20.15
N ILE A 214 -44.23 7.41 19.73
CA ILE A 214 -45.68 7.26 19.99
C ILE A 214 -45.95 7.17 21.50
N ARG A 215 -45.09 6.48 22.26
CA ARG A 215 -45.20 6.45 23.72
C ARG A 215 -45.04 7.83 24.33
N SER A 216 -44.07 8.61 23.83
CA SER A 216 -43.89 10.00 24.25
C SER A 216 -45.09 10.87 23.90
N VAL A 217 -45.74 10.66 22.75
CA VAL A 217 -46.99 11.33 22.37
C VAL A 217 -48.10 11.04 23.38
N LEU A 218 -48.31 9.77 23.75
CA LEU A 218 -49.34 9.40 24.74
C LEU A 218 -49.07 9.99 26.12
N ALA A 219 -47.82 9.94 26.57
CA ALA A 219 -47.41 10.54 27.83
C ALA A 219 -47.68 12.06 27.84
N SER A 220 -47.27 12.78 26.79
CA SER A 220 -47.56 14.20 26.65
C SER A 220 -49.06 14.51 26.58
N ALA A 221 -49.83 13.73 25.82
CA ALA A 221 -51.28 13.90 25.69
C ALA A 221 -52.02 13.71 27.02
N SER A 222 -51.61 12.72 27.82
CA SER A 222 -52.16 12.48 29.16
C SER A 222 -51.90 13.65 30.11
N GLN A 223 -50.68 14.21 30.07
CA GLN A 223 -50.30 15.38 30.89
C GLN A 223 -51.08 16.63 30.47
N ILE A 224 -51.25 16.87 29.17
CA ILE A 224 -52.05 17.99 28.64
C ILE A 224 -53.54 17.84 29.05
N THR A 225 -54.08 16.62 29.00
CA THR A 225 -55.47 16.34 29.38
C THR A 225 -55.67 16.53 30.89
N SER A 226 -54.71 16.12 31.71
CA SER A 226 -54.72 16.33 33.16
C SER A 226 -54.60 17.81 33.53
N LEU A 227 -53.74 18.56 32.84
CA LEU A 227 -53.66 20.02 32.94
C LEU A 227 -54.99 20.70 32.56
N THR A 228 -55.65 20.21 31.51
CA THR A 228 -56.91 20.79 31.00
C THR A 228 -58.11 20.48 31.89
N SER A 229 -58.12 19.33 32.58
CA SER A 229 -59.23 18.91 33.46
C SER A 229 -59.10 19.41 34.90
N LEU A 230 -57.88 19.58 35.42
CA LEU A 230 -57.62 19.96 36.83
C LEU A 230 -57.18 21.43 37.00
N GLY A 231 -56.87 22.14 35.91
CA GLY A 231 -56.56 23.57 35.92
C GLY A 231 -55.38 23.95 36.85
N PHE A 232 -55.50 25.06 37.57
CA PHE A 232 -54.46 25.60 38.47
C PHE A 232 -54.08 24.71 39.66
N ASN A 233 -54.90 23.70 39.99
CA ASN A 233 -54.64 22.77 41.10
C ASN A 233 -53.77 21.57 40.67
N TYR A 234 -53.39 21.51 39.40
CA TYR A 234 -52.59 20.43 38.88
C TYR A 234 -51.11 20.58 39.30
N VAL A 235 -50.66 19.68 40.17
CA VAL A 235 -49.26 19.48 40.51
C VAL A 235 -48.84 18.17 39.89
N ILE A 236 -47.93 18.20 38.90
CA ILE A 236 -47.32 16.97 38.37
C ILE A 236 -46.67 16.22 39.53
N SER A 237 -47.00 14.94 39.67
CA SER A 237 -46.35 14.07 40.67
C SER A 237 -44.86 13.92 40.34
N SER A 238 -44.01 13.73 41.35
CA SER A 238 -42.58 13.51 41.13
C SER A 238 -42.32 12.34 40.17
N THR A 239 -43.18 11.32 40.21
CA THR A 239 -43.15 10.13 39.35
C THR A 239 -43.44 10.43 37.88
N GLU A 240 -44.42 11.28 37.58
CA GLU A 240 -44.77 11.67 36.21
C GLU A 240 -43.69 12.58 35.59
N LYS A 241 -43.12 13.49 36.39
CA LYS A 241 -42.03 14.36 35.93
C LYS A 241 -40.78 13.56 35.53
N GLU A 242 -40.40 12.59 36.36
CA GLU A 242 -39.27 11.69 36.05
C GLU A 242 -39.51 10.87 34.77
N GLU A 243 -40.76 10.49 34.47
CA GLU A 243 -41.08 9.75 33.25
C GLU A 243 -40.90 10.61 31.98
N LEU A 244 -41.31 11.87 32.02
CA LEU A 244 -41.10 12.81 30.90
C LEU A 244 -39.61 13.05 30.63
N ILE A 245 -38.80 13.19 31.69
CA ILE A 245 -37.34 13.34 31.58
C ILE A 245 -36.72 12.08 30.99
N PHE A 246 -37.09 10.90 31.50
CA PHE A 246 -36.63 9.61 30.98
C PHE A 246 -36.95 9.43 29.49
N LEU A 247 -38.17 9.75 29.07
CA LEU A 247 -38.56 9.66 27.65
C LEU A 247 -37.77 10.64 26.78
N THR A 248 -37.50 11.85 27.28
CA THR A 248 -36.70 12.86 26.58
C THR A 248 -35.27 12.37 26.37
N GLU A 249 -34.64 11.82 27.40
CA GLU A 249 -33.30 11.21 27.31
C GLU A 249 -33.28 10.01 26.37
N LYS A 250 -34.30 9.13 26.44
CA LYS A 250 -34.43 7.95 25.58
C LYS A 250 -34.54 8.35 24.10
N LEU A 251 -35.36 9.34 23.76
CA LEU A 251 -35.49 9.86 22.39
C LEU A 251 -34.19 10.50 21.90
N ASN A 252 -33.51 11.29 22.73
CA ASN A 252 -32.21 11.88 22.39
C ASN A 252 -31.13 10.80 22.15
N ASN A 253 -31.16 9.69 22.89
CA ASN A 253 -30.27 8.56 22.65
C ASN A 253 -30.60 7.84 21.33
N LYS A 254 -31.87 7.63 21.00
CA LYS A 254 -32.28 7.07 19.70
C LYS A 254 -31.89 8.00 18.53
N LYS A 255 -32.01 9.32 18.68
CA LYS A 255 -31.51 10.33 17.72
C LYS A 255 -30.02 10.15 17.45
N LYS A 256 -29.21 10.03 18.51
CA LYS A 256 -27.75 9.84 18.39
C LYS A 256 -27.42 8.55 17.63
N GLU A 257 -28.13 7.46 17.88
CA GLU A 257 -27.90 6.18 17.20
C GLU A 257 -28.23 6.28 15.70
N ILE A 258 -29.38 6.85 15.32
CA ILE A 258 -29.74 7.04 13.90
C ILE A 258 -28.73 7.96 13.19
N LYS A 259 -28.33 9.07 13.82
CA LYS A 259 -27.31 9.97 13.26
C LYS A 259 -25.95 9.30 13.10
N LYS A 260 -25.57 8.41 14.03
CA LYS A 260 -24.35 7.62 13.92
C LYS A 260 -24.39 6.73 12.68
N GLN A 261 -25.50 6.02 12.44
CA GLN A 261 -25.66 5.19 11.23
C GLN A 261 -25.69 6.05 9.96
N GLN A 262 -26.33 7.23 9.99
CA GLN A 262 -26.35 8.19 8.90
C GLN A 262 -24.93 8.62 8.48
N ASN A 263 -24.11 9.02 9.45
CA ASN A 263 -22.72 9.44 9.22
C ASN A 263 -21.83 8.32 8.67
N LEU A 264 -22.13 7.06 8.98
CA LEU A 264 -21.43 5.91 8.40
C LEU A 264 -21.82 5.67 6.93
N CYS A 265 -23.04 6.03 6.52
CA CYS A 265 -23.52 5.84 5.16
C CYS A 265 -23.08 6.94 4.18
N LEU A 266 -22.91 8.18 4.65
CA LEU A 266 -22.56 9.35 3.80
C LEU A 266 -21.27 9.14 2.98
N PRO A 267 -20.12 8.75 3.55
CA PRO A 267 -18.89 8.55 2.77
C PRO A 267 -19.02 7.43 1.72
N ILE A 268 -19.85 6.43 1.98
CA ILE A 268 -20.07 5.31 1.05
C ILE A 268 -20.89 5.79 -0.15
N LEU A 269 -21.92 6.62 0.09
CA LEU A 269 -22.71 7.23 -0.96
C LEU A 269 -21.88 8.18 -1.83
N GLU A 270 -21.02 9.01 -1.21
CA GLU A 270 -20.08 9.85 -1.93
C GLU A 270 -19.15 9.01 -2.82
N LYS A 271 -18.61 7.92 -2.29
CA LYS A 271 -17.76 7.01 -3.08
C LYS A 271 -18.51 6.34 -4.24
N ALA A 272 -19.76 5.92 -4.03
CA ALA A 272 -20.59 5.30 -5.06
C ALA A 272 -20.98 6.29 -6.17
N THR A 273 -21.39 7.50 -5.79
CA THR A 273 -21.73 8.58 -6.74
C THR A 273 -20.49 9.03 -7.54
N MET A 274 -19.33 9.15 -6.91
CA MET A 274 -18.05 9.40 -7.60
C MET A 274 -17.74 8.30 -8.62
N LYS A 275 -17.90 7.01 -8.25
CA LYS A 275 -17.66 5.89 -9.18
C LYS A 275 -18.59 5.94 -10.38
N LYS A 276 -19.87 6.24 -10.17
CA LYS A 276 -20.87 6.37 -11.24
C LYS A 276 -20.53 7.51 -12.20
N ARG A 277 -20.17 8.68 -11.68
CA ARG A 277 -19.77 9.84 -12.49
C ARG A 277 -18.48 9.60 -13.26
N LEU A 278 -17.48 8.99 -12.62
CA LEU A 278 -16.25 8.59 -13.29
C LEU A 278 -16.54 7.65 -14.47
N GLY A 279 -17.47 6.71 -14.29
CA GLY A 279 -17.93 5.82 -15.38
C GLY A 279 -18.56 6.59 -16.56
N ILE A 280 -19.36 7.63 -16.28
CA ILE A 280 -19.94 8.50 -17.32
C ILE A 280 -18.86 9.31 -18.04
N ILE A 281 -17.88 9.85 -17.32
CA ILE A 281 -16.80 10.61 -17.96
C ILE A 281 -15.97 9.72 -18.89
N LYS A 282 -15.67 8.49 -18.45
CA LYS A 282 -14.95 7.51 -19.28
C LYS A 282 -15.72 7.15 -20.54
N SER A 283 -17.02 6.88 -20.44
CA SER A 283 -17.83 6.56 -21.63
C SER A 283 -17.93 7.73 -22.62
N LEU A 284 -17.93 8.98 -22.12
CA LEU A 284 -17.88 10.18 -22.98
C LEU A 284 -16.55 10.36 -23.71
N LEU A 285 -15.43 9.91 -23.15
CA LEU A 285 -14.11 9.98 -23.78
C LEU A 285 -13.92 8.91 -24.88
N GLU A 286 -14.58 7.75 -24.72
CA GLU A 286 -14.48 6.65 -25.68
C GLU A 286 -15.33 6.89 -26.94
N LEU A 287 -16.53 7.45 -26.78
CA LEU A 287 -17.50 7.59 -27.87
C LEU A 287 -17.40 8.95 -28.56
N PRO A 288 -17.28 9.02 -29.90
CA PRO A 288 -17.27 10.29 -30.62
C PRO A 288 -18.60 11.02 -30.43
N GLN A 289 -18.52 12.31 -30.06
CA GLN A 289 -19.68 13.16 -29.83
C GLN A 289 -19.91 14.11 -31.02
N VAL A 290 -21.09 14.74 -31.05
CA VAL A 290 -21.43 15.78 -32.04
C VAL A 290 -20.52 17.00 -31.90
N ASP A 291 -20.19 17.36 -30.66
CA ASP A 291 -19.16 18.31 -30.32
C ASP A 291 -18.51 17.95 -28.97
N ASN A 292 -17.37 18.58 -28.69
CA ASN A 292 -16.58 18.40 -27.48
C ASN A 292 -17.25 18.94 -26.19
N MET A 293 -18.48 19.47 -26.23
CA MET A 293 -19.05 20.16 -25.07
C MET A 293 -19.47 19.22 -23.94
N ASN A 294 -19.96 18.02 -24.25
CA ASN A 294 -20.38 17.06 -23.23
C ASN A 294 -19.21 16.70 -22.31
N ILE A 295 -18.05 16.42 -22.90
CA ILE A 295 -16.85 16.06 -22.14
C ILE A 295 -16.21 17.28 -21.47
N LEU A 296 -16.13 18.43 -22.14
CA LEU A 296 -15.57 19.64 -21.54
C LEU A 296 -16.40 20.12 -20.35
N ARG A 297 -17.73 20.04 -20.42
CA ARG A 297 -18.60 20.31 -19.26
C ARG A 297 -18.39 19.28 -18.16
N ALA A 298 -18.27 17.99 -18.49
CA ALA A 298 -18.01 16.97 -17.47
C ALA A 298 -16.65 17.13 -16.75
N ILE A 299 -15.62 17.65 -17.44
CA ILE A 299 -14.27 17.89 -16.87
C ILE A 299 -14.18 19.24 -16.14
N ILE A 300 -14.75 20.31 -16.70
CA ILE A 300 -14.55 21.71 -16.26
C ILE A 300 -15.74 22.26 -15.44
N TYR A 301 -16.95 21.73 -15.61
CA TYR A 301 -18.20 22.32 -15.10
C TYR A 301 -18.93 21.38 -14.12
N TYR A 302 -18.88 21.71 -12.82
CA TYR A 302 -19.44 20.84 -11.76
C TYR A 302 -20.59 21.44 -10.94
N LYS A 303 -20.80 22.77 -10.96
CA LYS A 303 -21.87 23.43 -10.19
C LYS A 303 -22.54 24.52 -11.00
N ASP A 304 -23.87 24.51 -11.00
CA ASP A 304 -24.69 25.55 -11.63
C ASP A 304 -24.43 26.92 -10.97
N ASP A 305 -24.28 27.96 -11.80
CA ASP A 305 -24.22 29.42 -11.51
C ASP A 305 -22.89 30.21 -11.63
N GLN A 306 -21.79 29.70 -12.21
CA GLN A 306 -20.64 30.57 -12.57
C GLN A 306 -19.93 30.23 -13.90
N GLN A 307 -19.41 31.26 -14.59
CA GLN A 307 -18.44 31.15 -15.70
C GLN A 307 -17.13 30.54 -15.16
N PRO A 308 -16.79 29.28 -15.51
CA PRO A 308 -15.74 28.51 -14.83
C PRO A 308 -14.34 28.83 -15.34
N LEU A 309 -14.22 29.43 -16.53
CA LEU A 309 -12.95 29.73 -17.17
C LEU A 309 -12.63 31.22 -17.07
N VAL A 310 -11.34 31.52 -17.13
CA VAL A 310 -10.81 32.87 -17.23
C VAL A 310 -9.83 32.90 -18.40
N ASP A 311 -9.96 33.90 -19.27
CA ASP A 311 -9.00 34.13 -20.36
C ASP A 311 -7.69 34.79 -19.86
N GLY A 312 -6.69 34.89 -20.75
CA GLY A 312 -5.40 35.52 -20.46
C GLY A 312 -5.46 37.02 -20.18
N SER A 313 -6.63 37.67 -20.32
CA SER A 313 -6.90 39.05 -19.91
C SER A 313 -7.58 39.15 -18.55
N ASN A 314 -7.69 38.03 -17.84
CA ASN A 314 -8.39 37.86 -16.57
C ASN A 314 -9.91 38.06 -16.63
N LYS A 315 -10.53 37.95 -17.81
CA LYS A 315 -11.98 38.01 -17.98
C LYS A 315 -12.60 36.62 -17.84
N LYS A 316 -13.68 36.51 -17.06
CA LYS A 316 -14.45 35.27 -16.93
C LYS A 316 -15.20 34.96 -18.23
N VAL A 317 -15.13 33.71 -18.65
CA VAL A 317 -15.73 33.20 -19.89
C VAL A 317 -16.38 31.85 -19.66
N ASP A 318 -17.36 31.52 -20.49
CA ASP A 318 -18.02 30.22 -20.47
C ASP A 318 -17.24 29.19 -21.30
N VAL A 319 -17.46 27.90 -21.04
CA VAL A 319 -16.85 26.77 -21.76
C VAL A 319 -17.22 26.77 -23.25
N ASP A 320 -18.35 27.38 -23.61
CA ASP A 320 -18.83 27.47 -25.00
C ASP A 320 -17.81 28.12 -25.97
N VAL A 321 -16.82 28.88 -25.48
CA VAL A 321 -15.73 29.43 -26.31
C VAL A 321 -14.81 28.37 -26.93
N LEU A 322 -14.85 27.14 -26.39
CA LEU A 322 -14.05 25.98 -26.80
C LEU A 322 -14.80 25.03 -27.76
N ARG A 323 -16.08 25.31 -28.06
CA ARG A 323 -16.94 24.44 -28.86
C ARG A 323 -16.34 24.19 -30.25
N LYS A 324 -16.29 22.91 -30.65
CA LYS A 324 -15.76 22.44 -31.94
C LYS A 324 -14.31 22.83 -32.23
N LYS A 325 -13.53 23.15 -31.20
CA LYS A 325 -12.09 23.41 -31.32
C LYS A 325 -11.29 22.23 -30.77
N LEU A 326 -10.04 22.09 -31.21
CA LEU A 326 -9.07 21.23 -30.53
C LEU A 326 -8.70 21.88 -29.18
N VAL A 327 -8.85 21.16 -28.08
CA VAL A 327 -8.56 21.66 -26.73
C VAL A 327 -7.35 20.95 -26.16
N LEU A 328 -6.31 21.71 -25.81
CA LEU A 328 -5.13 21.23 -25.10
C LEU A 328 -5.32 21.50 -23.60
N LEU A 329 -5.62 20.46 -22.84
CA LEU A 329 -5.70 20.53 -21.39
C LEU A 329 -4.29 20.47 -20.80
N LEU A 330 -3.75 21.62 -20.39
CA LEU A 330 -2.52 21.68 -19.61
C LEU A 330 -2.85 21.31 -18.17
N ILE A 331 -2.36 20.16 -17.71
CA ILE A 331 -2.62 19.63 -16.37
C ILE A 331 -1.31 19.65 -15.60
N SER A 332 -1.31 20.28 -14.43
CA SER A 332 -0.11 20.39 -13.61
C SER A 332 -0.45 20.67 -12.14
N ASP A 333 0.55 20.57 -11.28
CA ASP A 333 0.50 21.24 -9.99
C ASP A 333 0.81 22.76 -10.14
N LEU A 334 1.00 23.46 -9.02
CA LEU A 334 1.34 24.89 -9.03
C LEU A 334 2.83 25.16 -9.31
N ASP A 335 3.68 24.14 -9.23
CA ASP A 335 5.14 24.25 -9.33
C ASP A 335 5.61 23.88 -10.75
N ILE A 336 4.93 24.42 -11.77
CA ILE A 336 5.26 24.20 -13.18
C ILE A 336 6.61 24.84 -13.51
N PRO A 337 7.56 24.08 -14.09
CA PRO A 337 8.81 24.63 -14.59
C PRO A 337 8.56 25.76 -15.60
N GLU A 338 9.21 26.91 -15.42
CA GLU A 338 8.98 28.08 -16.29
C GLU A 338 9.37 27.79 -17.74
N ASP A 339 10.37 26.94 -17.96
CA ASP A 339 10.76 26.50 -19.29
C ASP A 339 9.68 25.68 -20.00
N ASP A 340 8.96 24.80 -19.29
CA ASP A 340 7.84 24.05 -19.85
C ASP A 340 6.73 25.03 -20.30
N VAL A 341 6.42 26.03 -19.46
CA VAL A 341 5.48 27.10 -19.80
C VAL A 341 5.97 27.91 -21.01
N ASN A 342 7.27 28.22 -21.09
CA ASN A 342 7.86 28.98 -22.19
C ASN A 342 7.82 28.22 -23.52
N VAL A 343 8.05 26.91 -23.53
CA VAL A 343 7.91 26.09 -24.75
C VAL A 343 6.47 26.11 -25.24
N VAL A 344 5.50 25.96 -24.33
CA VAL A 344 4.08 25.99 -24.68
C VAL A 344 3.65 27.38 -25.18
N LYS A 345 4.11 28.48 -24.53
CA LYS A 345 3.95 29.86 -25.03
C LYS A 345 4.54 30.02 -26.43
N GLN A 346 5.73 29.45 -26.64
CA GLN A 346 6.43 29.30 -27.92
C GLN A 346 5.47 28.92 -29.05
N ILE A 347 4.88 27.74 -28.85
CA ILE A 347 4.02 27.06 -29.80
C ILE A 347 2.68 27.78 -29.96
N TYR A 348 2.10 28.26 -28.85
CA TYR A 348 0.82 28.98 -28.86
C TYR A 348 0.90 30.33 -29.58
N HIS A 349 2.01 31.07 -29.44
CA HIS A 349 2.19 32.33 -30.18
C HIS A 349 2.48 32.09 -31.66
N LYS A 350 3.27 31.06 -32.00
CA LYS A 350 3.52 30.68 -33.40
C LYS A 350 2.22 30.32 -34.11
N SER A 351 1.34 29.53 -33.49
CA SER A 351 0.06 29.13 -34.12
C SER A 351 -0.88 30.31 -34.39
N ARG A 352 -0.85 31.36 -33.57
CA ARG A 352 -1.68 32.57 -33.76
C ARG A 352 -1.19 33.51 -34.86
N ASN A 353 0.06 33.39 -35.29
CA ASN A 353 0.66 34.23 -36.34
C ASN A 353 0.61 33.61 -37.74
N ILE A 354 0.10 32.38 -37.88
CA ILE A 354 -0.01 31.69 -39.17
C ILE A 354 -1.34 32.08 -39.83
N GLU A 355 -1.28 32.90 -40.88
CA GLU A 355 -2.48 33.41 -41.60
C GLU A 355 -3.35 32.32 -42.27
N GLN A 356 -2.81 31.11 -42.45
CA GLN A 356 -3.47 29.96 -43.09
C GLN A 356 -4.37 29.16 -42.14
N ILE A 357 -4.23 29.31 -40.81
CA ILE A 357 -5.10 28.66 -39.82
C ILE A 357 -6.26 29.62 -39.52
N LYS A 358 -7.35 29.54 -40.30
CA LYS A 358 -8.59 30.29 -40.04
C LYS A 358 -9.75 29.33 -39.84
N GLY A 359 -10.44 29.45 -38.69
CA GLY A 359 -11.70 28.74 -38.42
C GLY A 359 -11.61 27.66 -37.34
N GLU A 360 -12.27 26.53 -37.57
CA GLU A 360 -12.43 25.40 -36.62
C GLU A 360 -11.12 24.63 -36.32
N ASP A 361 -10.04 24.89 -37.07
CA ASP A 361 -8.72 24.25 -36.92
C ASP A 361 -7.81 24.91 -35.85
N GLN A 362 -8.27 25.98 -35.21
CA GLN A 362 -7.51 26.67 -34.16
C GLN A 362 -7.62 25.91 -32.84
N PHE A 363 -6.47 25.53 -32.26
CA PHE A 363 -6.44 24.92 -30.94
C PHE A 363 -6.40 25.97 -29.82
N GLU A 364 -7.05 25.66 -28.70
CA GLU A 364 -7.02 26.47 -27.49
C GLU A 364 -6.45 25.68 -26.31
N ILE A 365 -5.73 26.35 -25.42
CA ILE A 365 -5.14 25.74 -24.24
C ILE A 365 -5.99 26.10 -23.02
N VAL A 366 -6.27 25.11 -22.16
CA VAL A 366 -6.94 25.29 -20.88
C VAL A 366 -6.07 24.74 -19.77
N TRP A 367 -5.71 25.57 -18.80
CA TRP A 367 -4.95 25.14 -17.62
C TRP A 367 -5.87 24.59 -16.52
N LEU A 368 -5.60 23.35 -16.12
CA LEU A 368 -6.24 22.59 -15.04
C LEU A 368 -5.24 22.40 -13.87
N PRO A 369 -5.28 23.27 -12.85
CA PRO A 369 -4.41 23.15 -11.69
C PRO A 369 -4.87 22.04 -10.73
N ILE A 370 -4.14 20.92 -10.67
CA ILE A 370 -4.40 19.81 -9.76
C ILE A 370 -3.67 20.06 -8.44
N VAL A 371 -4.41 20.50 -7.43
CA VAL A 371 -3.88 20.84 -6.10
C VAL A 371 -4.52 19.95 -5.04
N ASP A 372 -3.75 19.47 -4.08
CA ASP A 372 -4.30 18.70 -2.96
C ASP A 372 -5.29 19.55 -2.13
N PRO A 373 -6.47 19.02 -1.78
CA PRO A 373 -7.49 19.80 -1.05
C PRO A 373 -7.03 20.33 0.31
N SER A 374 -6.03 19.70 0.92
CA SER A 374 -5.44 20.12 2.20
C SER A 374 -4.53 21.35 2.05
N SER A 375 -3.89 21.55 0.90
CA SER A 375 -2.96 22.64 0.63
C SER A 375 -3.57 23.79 -0.16
N SER A 376 -4.68 23.56 -0.87
CA SER A 376 -5.37 24.54 -1.74
C SER A 376 -5.88 25.79 -1.01
N ASN A 377 -6.16 25.70 0.29
CA ASN A 377 -6.68 26.82 1.09
C ASN A 377 -5.60 27.74 1.67
N SER A 378 -4.31 27.38 1.53
CA SER A 378 -3.22 28.20 2.03
C SER A 378 -3.06 29.49 1.22
N GLU A 379 -2.71 30.59 1.91
CA GLU A 379 -2.47 31.89 1.28
C GLU A 379 -1.29 31.84 0.28
N THR A 380 -0.31 30.99 0.55
CA THR A 380 0.85 30.76 -0.32
C THR A 380 0.45 30.06 -1.63
N ALA A 381 -0.43 29.05 -1.57
CA ALA A 381 -0.92 28.38 -2.78
C ALA A 381 -1.77 29.31 -3.66
N LYS A 382 -2.61 30.16 -3.05
CA LYS A 382 -3.40 31.16 -3.79
C LYS A 382 -2.53 32.16 -4.54
N ARG A 383 -1.48 32.70 -3.89
CA ARG A 383 -0.53 33.61 -4.55
C ARG A 383 0.21 32.95 -5.71
N LYS A 384 0.74 31.74 -5.51
CA LYS A 384 1.41 30.97 -6.57
C LYS A 384 0.49 30.72 -7.77
N PHE A 385 -0.78 30.37 -7.50
CA PHE A 385 -1.78 30.18 -8.54
C PHE A 385 -2.03 31.47 -9.33
N GLU A 386 -2.19 32.61 -8.66
CA GLU A 386 -2.39 33.91 -9.31
C GLU A 386 -1.17 34.35 -10.13
N GLU A 387 0.05 34.18 -9.59
CA GLU A 387 1.30 34.49 -10.29
C GLU A 387 1.43 33.68 -11.59
N LYS A 388 1.18 32.36 -11.53
CA LYS A 388 1.25 31.49 -12.71
C LYS A 388 0.12 31.78 -13.68
N ARG A 389 -1.10 31.98 -13.20
CA ARG A 389 -2.25 32.35 -14.05
C ARG A 389 -1.98 33.64 -14.83
N ASN A 390 -1.46 34.67 -14.17
CA ASN A 390 -1.16 35.96 -14.81
C ASN A 390 -0.05 35.86 -15.86
N SER A 391 0.82 34.85 -15.78
CA SER A 391 1.87 34.63 -16.77
C SER A 391 1.38 33.86 -18.01
N MET A 392 0.19 33.24 -17.96
CA MET A 392 -0.34 32.38 -19.04
C MET A 392 -1.28 33.15 -19.99
N PRO A 393 -1.05 33.10 -21.31
CA PRO A 393 -1.86 33.83 -22.29
C PRO A 393 -3.18 33.13 -22.70
N TRP A 394 -3.44 31.92 -22.19
CA TRP A 394 -4.55 31.06 -22.56
C TRP A 394 -5.60 30.91 -21.44
N TYR A 395 -6.60 30.04 -21.61
CA TYR A 395 -7.68 29.87 -20.63
C TYR A 395 -7.22 29.12 -19.39
N THR A 396 -7.78 29.46 -18.23
CA THR A 396 -7.49 28.81 -16.94
C THR A 396 -8.79 28.59 -16.17
N VAL A 397 -8.92 27.47 -15.46
CA VAL A 397 -10.05 27.28 -14.53
C VAL A 397 -9.95 28.30 -13.39
N ASN A 398 -11.04 29.02 -13.13
CA ASN A 398 -11.07 30.17 -12.23
C ASN A 398 -10.50 29.88 -10.83
N GLN A 399 -10.77 28.70 -10.27
CA GLN A 399 -10.22 28.23 -9.01
C GLN A 399 -9.98 26.71 -9.04
N PRO A 400 -8.88 26.20 -8.45
CA PRO A 400 -8.62 24.76 -8.37
C PRO A 400 -9.74 23.95 -7.69
N SER A 401 -10.46 24.55 -6.75
CA SER A 401 -11.59 23.94 -6.02
C SER A 401 -12.80 23.61 -6.90
N LEU A 402 -12.87 24.15 -8.12
CA LEU A 402 -13.94 23.84 -9.08
C LEU A 402 -13.72 22.51 -9.80
N ILE A 403 -12.51 21.94 -9.73
CA ILE A 403 -12.19 20.64 -10.32
C ILE A 403 -12.70 19.55 -9.39
N ALA A 404 -13.61 18.72 -9.89
CA ALA A 404 -14.22 17.65 -9.10
C ALA A 404 -13.21 16.53 -8.78
N GLN A 405 -13.39 15.84 -7.65
CA GLN A 405 -12.47 14.80 -7.20
C GLN A 405 -12.41 13.61 -8.16
N GLU A 406 -13.53 13.28 -8.81
CA GLU A 406 -13.62 12.28 -9.87
C GLU A 406 -12.75 12.63 -11.09
N VAL A 407 -12.62 13.92 -11.43
CA VAL A 407 -11.75 14.39 -12.51
C VAL A 407 -10.28 14.29 -12.10
N ILE A 408 -9.95 14.68 -10.85
CA ILE A 408 -8.59 14.49 -10.32
C ILE A 408 -8.20 13.01 -10.34
N LYS A 409 -9.12 12.13 -9.98
CA LYS A 409 -8.92 10.68 -10.01
C LYS A 409 -8.72 10.16 -11.44
N LEU A 410 -9.55 10.58 -12.39
CA LEU A 410 -9.39 10.29 -13.83
C LEU A 410 -7.99 10.68 -14.31
N VAL A 411 -7.57 11.91 -14.03
CA VAL A 411 -6.28 12.48 -14.46
C VAL A 411 -5.09 11.66 -13.91
N LYS A 412 -5.17 11.23 -12.64
CA LYS A 412 -4.12 10.42 -12.01
C LYS A 412 -4.12 8.97 -12.51
N GLU A 413 -5.29 8.35 -12.67
CA GLU A 413 -5.40 6.92 -13.03
C GLU A 413 -5.26 6.66 -14.53
N GLU A 414 -5.94 7.44 -15.39
CA GLU A 414 -6.00 7.20 -16.84
C GLU A 414 -4.92 7.96 -17.61
N TRP A 415 -4.57 9.18 -17.19
CA TRP A 415 -3.56 10.01 -17.87
C TRP A 415 -2.21 9.99 -17.13
N HIS A 416 -2.09 9.18 -16.08
CA HIS A 416 -0.86 8.93 -15.33
C HIS A 416 -0.13 10.19 -14.85
N PHE A 417 -0.90 11.21 -14.44
CA PHE A 417 -0.34 12.44 -13.87
C PHE A 417 0.28 12.17 -12.48
N ASP A 418 1.59 12.36 -12.37
CA ASP A 418 2.35 12.32 -11.12
C ASP A 418 3.23 13.57 -10.98
N LYS A 419 2.57 14.71 -10.73
CA LYS A 419 3.14 16.07 -10.52
C LYS A 419 3.82 16.73 -11.72
N GLN A 420 4.42 15.97 -12.63
CA GLN A 420 4.97 16.53 -13.87
C GLN A 420 3.86 17.04 -14.78
N PRO A 421 4.01 18.24 -15.39
CA PRO A 421 2.97 18.78 -16.26
C PRO A 421 2.74 17.85 -17.46
N ILE A 422 1.48 17.66 -17.83
CA ILE A 422 1.07 16.91 -19.02
C ILE A 422 0.10 17.76 -19.86
N ILE A 423 0.03 17.49 -21.16
CA ILE A 423 -0.92 18.17 -22.05
C ILE A 423 -1.80 17.13 -22.73
N VAL A 424 -3.06 17.04 -22.32
CA VAL A 424 -4.02 16.11 -22.94
C VAL A 424 -4.73 16.83 -24.08
N VAL A 425 -4.78 16.21 -25.25
CA VAL A 425 -5.40 16.79 -26.46
C VAL A 425 -6.78 16.17 -26.65
N ILE A 426 -7.81 17.00 -26.61
CA ILE A 426 -9.21 16.64 -26.88
C ILE A 426 -9.62 17.24 -28.22
N ASP A 427 -10.07 16.41 -29.15
CA ASP A 427 -10.54 16.85 -30.47
C ASP A 427 -11.92 17.54 -30.43
N ALA A 428 -12.36 18.03 -31.59
CA ALA A 428 -13.63 18.73 -31.74
C ALA A 428 -14.85 17.83 -31.45
N GLN A 429 -14.67 16.51 -31.50
CA GLN A 429 -15.66 15.47 -31.23
C GLN A 429 -15.60 14.97 -29.77
N GLY A 430 -14.69 15.51 -28.95
CA GLY A 430 -14.57 15.17 -27.54
C GLY A 430 -13.74 13.92 -27.24
N GLN A 431 -13.02 13.35 -28.21
CA GLN A 431 -12.15 12.19 -28.00
C GLN A 431 -10.72 12.62 -27.67
N VAL A 432 -9.99 11.75 -26.97
CA VAL A 432 -8.57 11.98 -26.64
C VAL A 432 -7.71 11.67 -27.85
N ALA A 433 -7.27 12.71 -28.54
CA ALA A 433 -6.37 12.61 -29.69
C ALA A 433 -4.92 12.31 -29.29
N CYS A 434 -4.51 12.75 -28.10
CA CYS A 434 -3.19 12.47 -27.52
C CYS A 434 -3.24 12.57 -25.99
N PRO A 435 -2.94 11.50 -25.24
CA PRO A 435 -2.99 11.51 -23.77
C PRO A 435 -1.88 12.38 -23.13
N ASN A 436 -0.77 12.61 -23.83
CA ASN A 436 0.24 13.58 -23.42
C ASN A 436 1.02 14.12 -24.63
N ALA A 437 0.72 15.35 -25.05
CA ALA A 437 1.39 16.02 -26.16
C ALA A 437 2.65 16.77 -25.73
N LEU A 438 2.91 16.96 -24.43
CA LEU A 438 4.07 17.74 -23.97
C LEU A 438 5.41 17.15 -24.46
N PRO A 439 5.65 15.82 -24.45
CA PRO A 439 6.86 15.24 -25.02
C PRO A 439 7.00 15.55 -26.52
N MET A 440 5.93 15.39 -27.29
CA MET A 440 5.90 15.73 -28.71
C MET A 440 6.25 17.21 -28.95
N MET A 441 5.73 18.13 -28.14
CA MET A 441 6.02 19.57 -28.22
C MET A 441 7.48 19.89 -27.92
N TRP A 442 8.12 19.15 -27.00
CA TRP A 442 9.55 19.29 -26.69
C TRP A 442 10.46 18.74 -27.80
N VAL A 443 10.07 17.64 -28.43
CA VAL A 443 10.86 16.98 -29.49
C VAL A 443 10.69 17.69 -30.83
N TRP A 444 9.47 18.09 -31.16
CA TRP A 444 9.08 18.55 -32.50
C TRP A 444 8.65 20.02 -32.52
N ARG A 445 9.19 20.84 -31.63
CA ARG A 445 8.88 22.28 -31.45
C ARG A 445 8.74 23.13 -32.73
N ASN A 446 9.38 22.71 -33.82
CA ASN A 446 9.41 23.39 -35.11
C ASN A 446 8.47 22.79 -36.18
N VAL A 447 7.75 21.70 -35.86
CA VAL A 447 6.81 21.05 -36.78
C VAL A 447 5.38 21.46 -36.45
N GLU A 448 4.59 21.73 -37.47
CA GLU A 448 3.24 22.25 -37.36
C GLU A 448 2.23 21.20 -36.89
N TYR A 449 1.11 21.70 -36.37
CA TYR A 449 -0.13 20.98 -36.03
C TYR A 449 -0.49 19.88 -37.04
N PRO A 450 -1.07 18.72 -36.63
CA PRO A 450 -1.78 18.46 -35.36
C PRO A 450 -1.01 17.66 -34.29
N PHE A 451 -1.31 17.94 -33.01
CA PHE A 451 -0.76 17.22 -31.84
C PHE A 451 -1.52 15.92 -31.53
N THR A 452 -1.51 14.97 -32.47
CA THR A 452 -2.19 13.67 -32.36
C THR A 452 -1.18 12.52 -32.27
N ILE A 453 -1.58 11.36 -31.76
CA ILE A 453 -0.74 10.14 -31.81
C ILE A 453 -0.37 9.78 -33.25
N GLY A 454 -1.30 9.88 -34.19
CA GLY A 454 -1.04 9.59 -35.61
C GLY A 454 0.01 10.52 -36.23
N ALA A 455 -0.05 11.81 -35.92
CA ALA A 455 0.98 12.77 -36.37
C ALA A 455 2.33 12.49 -35.71
N GLN A 456 2.35 12.19 -34.41
CA GLN A 456 3.58 11.80 -33.71
C GLN A 456 4.25 10.58 -34.35
N GLU A 457 3.47 9.55 -34.71
CA GLU A 457 3.98 8.40 -35.44
C GLU A 457 4.55 8.76 -36.81
N ALA A 458 3.87 9.63 -37.57
CA ALA A 458 4.34 10.08 -38.88
C ALA A 458 5.69 10.80 -38.77
N LEU A 459 5.86 11.69 -37.78
CA LEU A 459 7.12 12.41 -37.54
C LEU A 459 8.28 11.46 -37.24
N TRP A 460 8.04 10.43 -36.43
CA TRP A 460 9.04 9.41 -36.12
C TRP A 460 9.35 8.48 -37.30
N ARG A 461 8.46 8.38 -38.31
CA ARG A 461 8.72 7.63 -39.55
C ARG A 461 9.48 8.47 -40.58
N GLU A 462 9.16 9.76 -40.66
CA GLU A 462 9.76 10.68 -41.64
C GLU A 462 11.16 11.13 -41.26
N LYS A 463 11.42 11.35 -39.97
CA LYS A 463 12.74 11.80 -39.48
C LYS A 463 13.54 10.65 -38.88
N SER A 464 14.79 10.52 -39.32
CA SER A 464 15.74 9.54 -38.79
C SER A 464 16.34 10.00 -37.46
N TRP A 465 16.72 9.04 -36.63
CA TRP A 465 17.51 9.28 -35.42
C TRP A 465 18.92 9.73 -35.79
N ASN A 466 19.25 10.99 -35.50
CA ASN A 466 20.52 11.60 -35.88
C ASN A 466 20.90 12.76 -34.92
N LEU A 467 22.13 13.27 -35.03
CA LEU A 467 22.66 14.35 -34.20
C LEU A 467 21.89 15.66 -34.40
N GLU A 468 21.43 15.94 -35.62
CA GLU A 468 20.59 17.12 -35.93
C GLU A 468 19.32 17.10 -35.09
N LEU A 469 18.62 15.97 -34.97
CA LEU A 469 17.43 15.83 -34.14
C LEU A 469 17.70 16.13 -32.65
N LEU A 470 18.89 15.78 -32.16
CA LEU A 470 19.31 16.00 -30.77
C LEU A 470 19.65 17.46 -30.45
N VAL A 471 20.22 18.20 -31.41
CA VAL A 471 20.79 19.54 -31.18
C VAL A 471 20.08 20.68 -31.92
N ASP A 472 19.14 20.37 -32.81
CA ASP A 472 18.42 21.24 -33.76
C ASP A 472 18.33 22.72 -33.33
N ASP A 473 17.52 23.00 -32.31
CA ASP A 473 17.25 24.35 -31.81
C ASP A 473 18.14 24.77 -30.62
N ILE A 474 19.06 23.91 -30.19
CA ILE A 474 19.89 24.12 -29.00
C ILE A 474 21.24 24.70 -29.39
N LEU A 475 21.89 24.19 -30.45
CA LEU A 475 23.20 24.65 -30.89
C LEU A 475 23.28 24.84 -32.41
N PRO A 476 22.95 26.04 -32.93
CA PRO A 476 23.05 26.36 -34.36
C PRO A 476 24.47 26.17 -34.93
N SER A 477 25.50 26.29 -34.09
CA SER A 477 26.91 26.08 -34.45
C SER A 477 27.19 24.64 -34.89
N ILE A 478 26.56 23.64 -34.26
CA ILE A 478 26.73 22.23 -34.64
C ILE A 478 26.16 21.98 -36.04
N LEU A 479 24.99 22.53 -36.34
CA LEU A 479 24.38 22.44 -37.68
C LEU A 479 25.28 23.05 -38.77
N LYS A 480 26.04 24.11 -38.44
CA LYS A 480 27.04 24.66 -39.35
C LYS A 480 28.20 23.68 -39.57
N TRP A 481 28.76 23.09 -38.51
CA TRP A 481 29.88 22.14 -38.62
C TRP A 481 29.50 20.84 -39.33
N MET A 482 28.24 20.40 -39.20
CA MET A 482 27.71 19.27 -39.96
C MET A 482 27.74 19.53 -41.46
N ARG A 483 27.36 20.75 -41.91
CA ARG A 483 27.45 21.15 -43.32
C ARG A 483 28.90 21.29 -43.83
N GLU A 484 29.83 21.55 -42.92
CA GLU A 484 31.28 21.58 -43.20
C GLU A 484 31.93 20.18 -43.14
N GLU A 485 31.13 19.12 -42.97
CA GLU A 485 31.57 17.71 -42.86
C GLU A 485 32.63 17.47 -41.77
N LYS A 486 32.53 18.19 -40.65
CA LYS A 486 33.44 18.03 -39.50
C LYS A 486 33.01 16.86 -38.61
N CYS A 487 33.98 16.26 -37.94
CA CYS A 487 33.74 15.29 -36.87
C CYS A 487 33.37 16.05 -35.59
N ILE A 488 32.29 15.66 -34.93
CA ILE A 488 31.76 16.35 -33.75
C ILE A 488 31.85 15.42 -32.55
N CYS A 489 32.45 15.89 -31.47
CA CYS A 489 32.53 15.17 -30.20
C CYS A 489 31.72 15.91 -29.13
N LEU A 490 30.67 15.27 -28.63
CA LEU A 490 29.96 15.69 -27.43
C LEU A 490 30.58 14.98 -26.24
N TYR A 491 30.89 15.70 -25.17
CA TYR A 491 31.46 15.08 -23.97
C TYR A 491 30.96 15.74 -22.68
N GLY A 492 31.00 15.00 -21.59
CA GLY A 492 30.45 15.43 -20.30
C GLY A 492 31.08 14.70 -19.11
N GLY A 493 30.71 15.13 -17.91
CA GLY A 493 31.26 14.66 -16.63
C GLY A 493 31.84 15.75 -15.75
N GLU A 494 32.24 15.39 -14.53
CA GLU A 494 32.73 16.32 -13.48
C GLU A 494 34.23 16.15 -13.15
N ASP A 495 34.92 15.21 -13.79
CA ASP A 495 36.35 15.01 -13.55
C ASP A 495 37.19 15.98 -14.40
N MET A 496 37.70 17.05 -13.79
CA MET A 496 38.58 18.01 -14.47
C MET A 496 39.89 17.43 -14.96
N GLU A 497 40.46 16.42 -14.28
CA GLU A 497 41.72 15.83 -14.71
C GLU A 497 41.50 15.06 -16.00
N TRP A 498 40.45 14.25 -16.03
CA TRP A 498 40.04 13.56 -17.24
C TRP A 498 39.68 14.54 -18.36
N ILE A 499 38.89 15.59 -18.08
CA ILE A 499 38.52 16.58 -19.09
C ILE A 499 39.77 17.19 -19.73
N LYS A 500 40.75 17.62 -18.93
CA LYS A 500 42.00 18.20 -19.45
C LYS A 500 42.80 17.19 -20.28
N MET A 501 42.91 15.94 -19.82
CA MET A 501 43.61 14.89 -20.55
C MET A 501 42.92 14.59 -21.88
N PHE A 502 41.59 14.48 -21.87
CA PHE A 502 40.77 14.19 -23.05
C PHE A 502 40.80 15.34 -24.06
N THR A 503 40.61 16.60 -23.63
CA THR A 503 40.68 17.78 -24.53
C THR A 503 42.09 18.04 -25.06
N THR A 504 43.12 17.45 -24.47
CA THR A 504 44.48 17.48 -25.04
C THR A 504 44.70 16.34 -26.03
N ARG A 505 44.26 15.12 -25.67
CA ARG A 505 44.55 13.91 -26.45
C ARG A 505 43.66 13.79 -27.70
N ALA A 506 42.37 14.09 -27.60
CA ALA A 506 41.45 13.93 -28.72
C ALA A 506 41.82 14.82 -29.93
N PRO A 507 42.12 16.13 -29.77
CA PRO A 507 42.59 16.97 -30.88
C PRO A 507 43.94 16.52 -31.45
N TYR A 508 44.85 16.01 -30.59
CA TYR A 508 46.13 15.45 -31.05
C TYR A 508 45.91 14.25 -31.99
N VAL A 509 45.04 13.32 -31.60
CA VAL A 509 44.71 12.14 -32.41
C VAL A 509 44.02 12.54 -33.70
N ALA A 510 43.05 13.46 -33.63
CA ALA A 510 42.38 13.99 -34.82
C ALA A 510 43.36 14.62 -35.81
N LYS A 511 44.30 15.44 -35.33
CA LYS A 511 45.37 16.03 -36.16
C LYS A 511 46.31 14.97 -36.74
N ALA A 512 46.64 13.93 -35.97
CA ALA A 512 47.47 12.82 -36.43
C ALA A 512 46.78 11.90 -37.45
N ALA A 513 45.43 11.94 -37.50
CA ALA A 513 44.58 11.24 -38.45
C ALA A 513 44.08 12.13 -39.62
N ASP A 514 44.50 13.41 -39.67
CA ASP A 514 44.05 14.43 -40.64
C ASP A 514 42.53 14.71 -40.64
N ILE A 515 41.95 14.82 -39.44
CA ILE A 515 40.50 15.01 -39.22
C ILE A 515 40.23 16.36 -38.57
N SER A 516 39.22 17.06 -39.09
CA SER A 516 38.68 18.26 -38.47
C SER A 516 37.72 17.87 -37.35
N LEU A 517 38.18 17.94 -36.10
CA LEU A 517 37.40 17.64 -34.90
C LEU A 517 36.95 18.92 -34.19
N GLU A 518 35.64 19.04 -33.94
CA GLU A 518 35.06 20.06 -33.08
C GLU A 518 34.51 19.39 -31.81
N MET A 519 34.77 19.98 -30.66
CA MET A 519 34.41 19.41 -29.36
C MET A 519 33.46 20.34 -28.60
N VAL A 520 32.39 19.77 -28.05
CA VAL A 520 31.39 20.49 -27.25
C VAL A 520 31.22 19.82 -25.89
N TYR A 521 31.42 20.59 -24.83
CA TYR A 521 31.12 20.17 -23.48
C TYR A 521 29.62 20.35 -23.18
N VAL A 522 28.93 19.23 -22.94
CA VAL A 522 27.48 19.13 -22.71
C VAL A 522 27.14 19.05 -21.21
N GLY A 523 28.12 18.75 -20.35
CA GLY A 523 27.90 18.67 -18.90
C GLY A 523 27.09 17.45 -18.46
N LYS A 524 26.27 17.62 -17.41
CA LYS A 524 25.42 16.57 -16.81
C LYS A 524 23.95 17.00 -16.79
N ARG A 525 23.03 16.05 -16.63
CA ARG A 525 21.57 16.32 -16.57
C ARG A 525 21.19 17.27 -15.43
N GLU A 526 21.82 17.09 -14.27
CA GLU A 526 21.70 17.98 -13.12
C GLU A 526 23.03 18.72 -12.91
N PRO A 527 23.19 19.93 -13.45
CA PRO A 527 24.45 20.64 -13.37
C PRO A 527 24.72 21.08 -11.93
N SER A 528 25.76 20.50 -11.31
CA SER A 528 26.27 20.92 -10.00
C SER A 528 26.99 22.28 -10.08
N GLU A 529 27.18 22.96 -8.95
CA GLU A 529 28.00 24.19 -8.92
C GLU A 529 29.43 23.96 -9.46
N GLN A 530 29.93 22.71 -9.36
CA GLN A 530 31.23 22.33 -9.90
C GLN A 530 31.23 22.39 -11.42
N VAL A 531 30.22 21.83 -12.10
CA VAL A 531 30.06 21.91 -13.57
C VAL A 531 30.12 23.36 -14.05
N GLN A 532 29.51 24.31 -13.32
CA GLN A 532 29.56 25.74 -13.69
C GLN A 532 30.98 26.32 -13.61
N ARG A 533 31.80 25.92 -12.64
CA ARG A 533 33.22 26.31 -12.56
C ARG A 533 34.05 25.70 -13.69
N HIS A 534 33.69 24.49 -14.13
CA HIS A 534 34.35 23.80 -15.23
C HIS A 534 34.08 24.52 -16.57
N ILE A 535 32.83 24.92 -16.82
CA ILE A 535 32.45 25.72 -18.00
C ILE A 535 33.30 26.99 -18.10
N THR A 536 33.45 27.72 -16.99
CA THR A 536 34.28 28.94 -16.95
C THR A 536 35.75 28.61 -17.24
N THR A 537 36.27 27.51 -16.71
CA THR A 537 37.66 27.07 -16.91
C THR A 537 37.93 26.61 -18.35
N ILE A 538 36.99 25.87 -18.95
CA ILE A 538 37.05 25.37 -20.34
C ILE A 538 37.00 26.54 -21.32
N THR A 539 36.09 27.48 -21.09
CA THR A 539 35.87 28.63 -21.98
C THR A 539 37.00 29.67 -21.86
N SER A 540 37.46 29.98 -20.64
CA SER A 540 38.59 30.89 -20.43
C SER A 540 39.94 30.30 -20.85
N GLY A 541 40.09 28.97 -20.78
CA GLY A 541 41.26 28.24 -21.24
C GLY A 541 41.28 27.93 -22.74
N GLY A 542 40.22 28.27 -23.49
CA GLY A 542 40.11 27.99 -24.93
C GLY A 542 40.17 26.49 -25.28
N LEU A 543 39.74 25.62 -24.37
CA LEU A 543 39.91 24.17 -24.50
C LEU A 543 38.89 23.53 -25.46
N SER A 544 37.66 24.02 -25.49
CA SER A 544 36.57 23.57 -26.37
C SER A 544 35.38 24.53 -26.31
N HIS A 545 34.33 24.30 -27.12
CA HIS A 545 33.05 24.96 -26.95
C HIS A 545 32.27 24.37 -25.77
N SER A 546 31.54 25.20 -25.03
CA SER A 546 30.77 24.76 -23.86
C SER A 546 29.31 25.20 -23.98
N MET A 547 28.39 24.31 -23.62
CA MET A 547 26.97 24.66 -23.51
C MET A 547 26.74 25.48 -22.24
N THR A 548 25.91 26.51 -22.35
CA THR A 548 25.35 27.24 -21.20
C THR A 548 24.43 26.34 -20.38
N ARG A 549 24.16 26.72 -19.12
CA ARG A 549 23.27 25.95 -18.23
C ARG A 549 21.88 25.70 -18.83
N GLU A 550 21.34 26.69 -19.53
CA GLU A 550 20.03 26.60 -20.20
C GLU A 550 20.07 25.60 -21.38
N GLU A 551 21.13 25.65 -22.21
CA GLU A 551 21.31 24.72 -23.32
C GLU A 551 21.52 23.27 -22.86
N GLN A 552 22.31 23.05 -21.80
CA GLN A 552 22.52 21.71 -21.21
C GLN A 552 21.20 21.12 -20.71
N TRP A 553 20.45 21.91 -19.94
CA TRP A 553 19.17 21.47 -19.42
C TRP A 553 18.19 21.17 -20.56
N ARG A 554 18.12 22.02 -21.60
CA ARG A 554 17.29 21.78 -22.79
C ARG A 554 17.68 20.52 -23.55
N PHE A 555 18.97 20.27 -23.72
CA PHE A 555 19.50 19.08 -24.38
C PHE A 555 19.03 17.80 -23.67
N TRP A 556 19.24 17.72 -22.36
CA TRP A 556 18.84 16.55 -21.58
C TRP A 556 17.32 16.42 -21.48
N LYS A 557 16.59 17.52 -21.27
CA LYS A 557 15.12 17.53 -21.22
C LYS A 557 14.52 17.06 -22.56
N ARG A 558 15.13 17.42 -23.68
CA ARG A 558 14.72 16.96 -25.01
C ARG A 558 14.90 15.45 -25.17
N ILE A 559 16.05 14.88 -24.79
CA ILE A 559 16.30 13.42 -24.85
C ILE A 559 15.30 12.65 -23.98
N VAL A 560 15.04 13.13 -22.77
CA VAL A 560 14.04 12.52 -21.87
C VAL A 560 12.65 12.52 -22.51
N ASN A 561 12.24 13.64 -23.13
CA ASN A 561 10.97 13.74 -23.84
C ASN A 561 10.92 12.90 -25.14
N MET A 562 12.05 12.64 -25.81
CA MET A 562 12.11 11.66 -26.91
C MET A 562 11.76 10.27 -26.41
N GLY A 563 12.30 9.87 -25.25
CA GLY A 563 11.97 8.60 -24.60
C GLY A 563 10.50 8.49 -24.24
N HIS A 564 9.93 9.51 -23.59
CA HIS A 564 8.51 9.54 -23.26
C HIS A 564 7.61 9.50 -24.51
N SER A 565 7.97 10.24 -25.56
CA SER A 565 7.24 10.21 -26.84
C SER A 565 7.24 8.80 -27.45
N ARG A 566 8.35 8.07 -27.36
CA ARG A 566 8.44 6.68 -27.85
C ARG A 566 7.63 5.70 -27.00
N MET A 567 7.73 5.79 -25.67
CA MET A 567 6.95 4.95 -24.75
C MET A 567 5.44 5.11 -24.98
N GLN A 568 4.98 6.33 -25.26
CA GLN A 568 3.59 6.63 -25.56
C GLN A 568 3.08 5.96 -26.86
N LEU A 569 3.97 5.66 -27.80
CA LEU A 569 3.67 4.87 -29.00
C LEU A 569 3.76 3.34 -28.76
N GLY A 570 3.81 2.91 -27.50
CA GLY A 570 3.94 1.51 -27.10
C GLY A 570 5.32 0.92 -27.39
N LYS A 571 6.35 1.74 -27.64
CA LYS A 571 7.71 1.25 -27.90
C LYS A 571 8.43 0.90 -26.60
N THR A 572 8.96 -0.31 -26.53
CA THR A 572 9.72 -0.80 -25.38
C THR A 572 11.22 -0.66 -25.62
N ILE A 573 12.02 -0.70 -24.53
CA ILE A 573 13.49 -0.62 -24.60
C ILE A 573 14.07 -1.80 -25.40
N TYR A 574 13.46 -2.98 -25.35
CA TYR A 574 14.01 -4.17 -25.99
C TYR A 574 13.72 -4.26 -27.49
N GLU A 575 12.61 -3.67 -27.94
CA GLU A 575 12.11 -3.83 -29.31
C GLU A 575 12.43 -2.64 -30.21
N ASP A 576 12.56 -1.44 -29.66
CA ASP A 576 12.79 -0.22 -30.44
C ASP A 576 14.25 0.23 -30.39
N PRO A 577 15.00 0.18 -31.52
CA PRO A 577 16.40 0.59 -31.56
C PRO A 577 16.62 2.04 -31.10
N ILE A 578 15.67 2.93 -31.39
CA ILE A 578 15.76 4.34 -31.01
C ILE A 578 15.58 4.51 -29.49
N MET A 579 14.73 3.71 -28.85
CA MET A 579 14.66 3.64 -27.39
C MET A 579 15.97 3.15 -26.76
N GLN A 580 16.62 2.13 -27.33
CA GLN A 580 17.94 1.68 -26.87
C GLN A 580 18.98 2.79 -26.96
N GLU A 581 18.95 3.54 -28.07
CA GLU A 581 19.83 4.67 -28.33
C GLU A 581 19.63 5.82 -27.34
N ILE A 582 18.38 6.14 -26.99
CA ILE A 582 18.01 7.15 -25.99
C ILE A 582 18.46 6.73 -24.59
N ILE A 583 18.15 5.48 -24.19
CA ILE A 583 18.54 4.94 -22.88
C ILE A 583 20.06 4.87 -22.75
N SER A 584 20.77 4.48 -23.82
CA SER A 584 22.23 4.52 -23.87
C SER A 584 22.78 5.91 -23.54
N LEU A 585 22.23 6.98 -24.14
CA LEU A 585 22.64 8.36 -23.85
C LEU A 585 22.31 8.80 -22.42
N LEU A 586 21.13 8.43 -21.90
CA LEU A 586 20.73 8.75 -20.52
C LEU A 586 21.61 7.99 -19.50
N ASN A 587 22.02 6.77 -19.80
CA ASN A 587 22.87 5.96 -18.93
C ASN A 587 24.32 6.49 -18.84
N LEU A 588 24.81 7.18 -19.88
CA LEU A 588 26.13 7.83 -19.83
C LEU A 588 26.21 8.90 -18.73
N ASP A 589 25.10 9.55 -18.40
CA ASP A 589 25.01 10.54 -17.34
C ASP A 589 24.74 9.93 -15.95
N ALA A 590 23.98 8.83 -15.89
CA ALA A 590 23.58 8.17 -14.63
C ALA A 590 24.73 7.46 -13.91
N THR A 591 25.73 6.94 -14.63
CA THR A 591 26.97 6.48 -14.01
C THR A 591 27.79 7.71 -13.64
N ALA A 592 28.24 7.84 -12.39
CA ALA A 592 29.00 9.01 -11.88
C ALA A 592 30.34 9.33 -12.59
N GLY A 593 30.59 8.79 -13.79
CA GLY A 593 31.78 8.96 -14.60
C GLY A 593 31.65 10.01 -15.71
N VAL A 594 32.80 10.25 -16.32
CA VAL A 594 32.99 11.01 -17.56
C VAL A 594 32.53 10.19 -18.78
N TRP A 595 32.13 10.88 -19.86
CA TRP A 595 31.67 10.23 -21.09
C TRP A 595 32.01 11.07 -22.33
N ALA A 596 32.07 10.41 -23.49
CA ALA A 596 32.13 11.08 -24.78
C ALA A 596 31.36 10.31 -25.86
N ALA A 597 30.79 11.07 -26.79
CA ALA A 597 30.08 10.56 -27.94
C ALA A 597 30.60 11.25 -29.20
N PHE A 598 30.94 10.46 -30.22
CA PHE A 598 31.44 10.96 -31.50
C PHE A 598 30.37 10.78 -32.58
N GLY A 599 30.12 11.86 -33.31
CA GLY A 599 29.29 11.88 -34.50
C GLY A 599 30.11 12.28 -35.73
N HIS A 600 29.72 11.74 -36.87
CA HIS A 600 30.26 12.13 -38.17
C HIS A 600 29.09 12.42 -39.11
N LYS A 601 29.09 13.62 -39.72
CA LYS A 601 27.91 14.16 -40.43
C LYS A 601 26.71 14.21 -39.48
N SER A 602 25.61 13.54 -39.83
CA SER A 602 24.39 13.43 -39.03
C SER A 602 24.39 12.24 -38.07
N ASP A 603 25.25 11.24 -38.28
CA ASP A 603 25.16 10.00 -37.52
C ASP A 603 25.93 10.11 -36.21
N LEU A 604 25.29 9.73 -35.11
CA LEU A 604 25.94 9.54 -33.82
C LEU A 604 26.39 8.09 -33.72
N ILE A 605 27.69 7.84 -33.83
CA ILE A 605 28.22 6.50 -34.11
C ILE A 605 28.85 5.87 -32.87
N ILE A 606 29.51 6.66 -32.01
CA ILE A 606 30.16 6.15 -30.81
C ILE A 606 29.54 6.79 -29.57
N LYS A 607 29.26 5.95 -28.57
CA LYS A 607 28.84 6.32 -27.22
C LYS A 607 29.64 5.47 -26.24
N ALA A 608 30.55 6.06 -25.49
CA ALA A 608 31.45 5.30 -24.62
C ALA A 608 31.71 6.01 -23.29
N LYS A 609 32.04 5.21 -22.27
CA LYS A 609 32.53 5.71 -21.00
C LYS A 609 33.88 6.40 -21.20
N GLY A 610 34.12 7.46 -20.45
CA GLY A 610 35.26 8.35 -20.66
C GLY A 610 36.62 7.66 -20.53
N ASN A 611 36.75 6.67 -19.64
CA ASN A 611 38.01 5.93 -19.49
C ASN A 611 38.29 5.00 -20.67
N GLU A 612 37.25 4.36 -21.23
CA GLU A 612 37.40 3.44 -22.37
C GLU A 612 37.84 4.20 -23.62
N ILE A 613 37.20 5.34 -23.89
CA ILE A 613 37.54 6.17 -25.05
C ILE A 613 38.88 6.88 -24.89
N LEU A 614 39.20 7.36 -23.69
CA LEU A 614 40.52 7.95 -23.44
C LEU A 614 41.62 6.90 -23.59
N ASN A 615 41.42 5.67 -23.12
CA ASN A 615 42.37 4.57 -23.29
C ASN A 615 42.56 4.20 -24.76
N SER A 616 41.48 4.08 -25.55
CA SER A 616 41.60 3.83 -26.99
C SER A 616 42.34 4.95 -27.72
N LEU A 617 42.08 6.22 -27.37
CA LEU A 617 42.80 7.38 -27.94
C LEU A 617 44.29 7.42 -27.51
N ILE A 618 44.63 6.94 -26.31
CA ILE A 618 46.02 6.78 -25.89
C ILE A 618 46.71 5.75 -26.79
N HIS A 619 46.06 4.62 -27.06
CA HIS A 619 46.57 3.53 -27.90
C HIS A 619 46.30 3.73 -29.40
N PHE A 620 46.08 4.96 -29.86
CA PHE A 620 45.85 5.28 -31.28
C PHE A 620 46.86 4.65 -32.24
N VAL A 621 48.12 4.49 -31.82
CA VAL A 621 49.17 3.86 -32.63
C VAL A 621 48.79 2.44 -33.08
N GLU A 622 48.01 1.71 -32.28
CA GLU A 622 47.65 0.31 -32.53
C GLU A 622 46.58 0.15 -33.62
N TRP A 623 45.68 1.12 -33.76
CA TRP A 623 44.59 1.08 -34.73
C TRP A 623 44.66 2.19 -35.79
N LYS A 624 45.71 3.03 -35.77
CA LYS A 624 45.97 4.07 -36.77
C LYS A 624 45.96 3.51 -38.20
N GLY A 625 46.46 2.28 -38.39
CA GLY A 625 46.47 1.61 -39.69
C GLY A 625 45.07 1.32 -40.26
N SER A 626 44.04 1.27 -39.42
CA SER A 626 42.65 1.03 -39.82
C SER A 626 41.94 2.32 -40.28
N VAL A 627 42.57 3.49 -40.11
CA VAL A 627 42.06 4.79 -40.57
C VAL A 627 42.58 5.04 -41.99
N GLU A 628 42.00 4.35 -42.96
CA GLU A 628 42.41 4.43 -44.38
C GLU A 628 41.92 5.72 -45.07
N THR A 629 40.79 6.26 -44.63
CA THR A 629 40.17 7.50 -45.14
C THR A 629 39.57 8.31 -43.99
N LYS A 630 39.31 9.61 -44.19
CA LYS A 630 38.74 10.49 -43.14
C LYS A 630 37.41 9.97 -42.60
N ASP A 631 36.57 9.38 -43.46
CA ASP A 631 35.27 8.81 -43.09
C ASP A 631 35.37 7.52 -42.24
N ARG A 632 36.53 6.84 -42.23
CA ARG A 632 36.75 5.58 -41.50
C ARG A 632 37.20 5.77 -40.06
N PHE A 633 37.45 7.00 -39.62
CA PHE A 633 37.96 7.25 -38.28
C PHE A 633 37.00 6.84 -37.16
N VAL A 634 35.74 7.23 -37.26
CA VAL A 634 34.75 6.93 -36.23
C VAL A 634 34.43 5.42 -36.19
N PRO A 635 34.23 4.74 -37.33
CA PRO A 635 34.17 3.27 -37.35
C PRO A 635 35.43 2.57 -36.79
N ALA A 636 36.63 3.03 -37.14
CA ALA A 636 37.88 2.44 -36.64
C ALA A 636 38.07 2.64 -35.12
N LEU A 637 37.63 3.79 -34.59
CA LEU A 637 37.60 4.04 -33.15
C LEU A 637 36.57 3.12 -32.46
N GLN A 638 35.42 2.86 -33.09
CA GLN A 638 34.43 1.92 -32.59
C GLN A 638 34.97 0.48 -32.56
N ASP A 639 35.63 0.05 -33.63
CA ASP A 639 36.29 -1.26 -33.70
C ASP A 639 37.38 -1.39 -32.62
N SER A 640 38.18 -0.34 -32.41
CA SER A 640 39.17 -0.31 -31.31
C SER A 640 38.51 -0.44 -29.94
N LEU A 641 37.38 0.23 -29.70
CA LEU A 641 36.63 0.11 -28.46
C LEU A 641 36.09 -1.30 -28.25
N ILE A 642 35.58 -1.96 -29.30
CA ILE A 642 35.11 -3.35 -29.25
C ILE A 642 36.30 -4.30 -28.99
N MET A 643 37.44 -4.06 -29.63
CA MET A 643 38.67 -4.86 -29.44
C MET A 643 39.24 -4.70 -28.02
N HIS A 644 39.19 -3.50 -27.42
CA HIS A 644 39.64 -3.27 -26.04
C HIS A 644 38.59 -3.67 -24.98
N GLN A 645 37.29 -3.61 -25.26
CA GLN A 645 36.23 -4.18 -24.40
C GLN A 645 36.29 -5.72 -24.39
N GLY A 646 36.81 -6.34 -25.44
CA GLY A 646 36.90 -7.79 -25.59
C GLY A 646 38.12 -8.48 -24.98
N GLN A 647 39.25 -7.80 -24.72
CA GLN A 647 40.53 -8.52 -24.56
C GLN A 647 41.36 -8.37 -23.28
N ILE A 648 41.05 -7.49 -22.31
CA ILE A 648 42.00 -7.28 -21.18
C ILE A 648 41.47 -7.69 -19.80
N ASP A 649 40.19 -7.49 -19.47
CA ASP A 649 39.65 -7.94 -18.18
C ASP A 649 38.77 -9.18 -18.32
N VAL A 650 37.90 -9.25 -19.33
CA VAL A 650 36.95 -10.37 -19.47
C VAL A 650 37.65 -11.69 -19.81
N ILE A 651 38.63 -11.73 -20.73
CA ILE A 651 39.32 -13.00 -21.06
C ILE A 651 40.21 -13.49 -19.90
N LYS A 652 40.94 -12.61 -19.20
CA LYS A 652 41.72 -13.03 -18.02
C LYS A 652 40.83 -13.47 -16.85
N HIS A 653 39.70 -12.80 -16.62
CA HIS A 653 38.76 -13.17 -15.57
C HIS A 653 37.95 -14.41 -15.94
N ILE A 654 37.54 -14.58 -17.21
CA ILE A 654 36.89 -15.79 -17.72
C ILE A 654 37.87 -16.96 -17.71
N GLU A 655 39.10 -16.82 -18.20
CA GLU A 655 40.11 -17.89 -18.13
C GLU A 655 40.46 -18.24 -16.68
N SER A 656 40.56 -17.26 -15.77
CA SER A 656 40.82 -17.52 -14.34
C SER A 656 39.61 -18.17 -13.66
N PHE A 657 38.40 -17.79 -14.03
CA PHE A 657 37.15 -18.38 -13.56
C PHE A 657 36.97 -19.81 -14.11
N GLU A 658 37.15 -20.04 -15.41
CA GLU A 658 37.14 -21.35 -16.07
C GLU A 658 38.26 -22.25 -15.54
N LYS A 659 39.43 -21.69 -15.20
CA LYS A 659 40.52 -22.40 -14.51
C LYS A 659 40.15 -22.79 -13.08
N LEU A 660 39.47 -21.92 -12.32
CA LEU A 660 38.93 -22.27 -11.00
C LEU A 660 37.87 -23.36 -11.12
N VAL A 661 36.90 -23.21 -12.03
CA VAL A 661 35.82 -24.16 -12.28
C VAL A 661 36.37 -25.53 -12.74
N SER A 662 37.34 -25.55 -13.66
CA SER A 662 37.99 -26.80 -14.11
C SER A 662 38.84 -27.44 -13.01
N GLN A 663 39.52 -26.65 -12.16
CA GLN A 663 40.23 -27.17 -10.98
C GLN A 663 39.28 -27.87 -10.01
N PHE A 664 38.08 -27.32 -9.75
CA PHE A 664 37.11 -27.98 -8.87
C PHE A 664 36.38 -29.17 -9.53
N LYS A 665 36.27 -29.21 -10.86
CA LYS A 665 35.61 -30.31 -11.61
C LYS A 665 36.53 -31.51 -11.92
N THR A 666 37.83 -31.30 -12.13
CA THR A 666 38.74 -32.37 -12.58
C THR A 666 39.29 -33.16 -11.38
N THR A 667 38.73 -34.35 -11.17
CA THR A 667 38.99 -35.20 -10.00
C THR A 667 40.35 -35.91 -10.10
N GLN A 668 41.44 -35.31 -9.57
CA GLN A 668 42.65 -36.05 -9.14
C GLN A 668 43.54 -35.16 -8.26
N GLN A 669 43.56 -35.47 -6.95
CA GLN A 669 44.43 -34.94 -5.88
C GLN A 669 44.86 -33.46 -5.98
N ILE A 670 44.12 -32.58 -5.32
CA ILE A 670 44.47 -31.15 -5.19
C ILE A 670 44.88 -30.89 -3.74
N ASP A 671 46.12 -30.59 -3.44
CA ASP A 671 46.48 -30.14 -2.09
C ASP A 671 45.63 -28.89 -1.72
N CYS A 672 45.01 -28.84 -0.52
CA CYS A 672 44.30 -27.67 0.03
C CYS A 672 45.03 -26.35 -0.21
N MET A 673 46.36 -26.42 -0.20
CA MET A 673 47.28 -25.34 -0.48
C MET A 673 47.11 -24.72 -1.87
N ARG A 674 46.82 -25.52 -2.89
CA ARG A 674 46.56 -25.04 -4.26
C ARG A 674 45.23 -24.30 -4.34
N VAL A 675 44.21 -24.78 -3.62
CA VAL A 675 42.89 -24.12 -3.54
C VAL A 675 43.02 -22.76 -2.89
N LEU A 676 43.65 -22.68 -1.71
CA LEU A 676 43.86 -21.41 -1.02
C LEU A 676 44.73 -20.43 -1.81
N LYS A 677 45.76 -20.92 -2.53
CA LYS A 677 46.60 -20.08 -3.41
C LYS A 677 45.87 -19.61 -4.68
N ALA A 678 44.81 -20.31 -5.10
CA ALA A 678 43.98 -19.91 -6.23
C ALA A 678 42.90 -18.90 -5.83
N LEU A 679 42.36 -19.02 -4.61
CA LEU A 679 41.38 -18.08 -4.06
C LEU A 679 42.02 -16.77 -3.58
N ILE A 680 43.24 -16.84 -3.05
CA ILE A 680 43.98 -15.70 -2.51
C ILE A 680 45.13 -15.36 -3.47
N SER A 681 45.05 -14.20 -4.13
CA SER A 681 46.03 -13.70 -5.10
C SER A 681 47.38 -13.38 -4.44
N GLY A 682 48.24 -14.40 -4.38
CA GLY A 682 49.61 -14.26 -3.90
C GLY A 682 50.55 -13.72 -4.98
N LYS A 683 50.32 -12.52 -5.53
CA LYS A 683 51.24 -12.00 -6.56
C LYS A 683 52.55 -11.39 -6.04
N ASN A 684 52.74 -11.12 -4.74
CA ASN A 684 54.04 -10.63 -4.21
C ASN A 684 54.25 -10.73 -2.68
N HIS A 685 53.44 -11.49 -1.92
CA HIS A 685 53.51 -11.49 -0.44
C HIS A 685 53.74 -12.88 0.14
N SER A 686 54.78 -13.02 0.96
CA SER A 686 55.21 -14.30 1.57
C SER A 686 54.31 -14.80 2.70
N GLN A 687 53.35 -13.99 3.17
CA GLN A 687 52.49 -14.27 4.34
C GLN A 687 51.09 -13.63 4.19
N PRO A 688 50.16 -14.24 3.45
CA PRO A 688 48.85 -13.65 3.13
C PRO A 688 47.80 -13.80 4.23
N LEU A 689 48.05 -14.61 5.26
CA LEU A 689 47.13 -14.86 6.36
C LEU A 689 47.61 -14.18 7.64
N VAL A 690 46.70 -13.90 8.56
CA VAL A 690 46.94 -13.45 9.93
C VAL A 690 46.40 -14.53 10.86
N ASP A 691 47.25 -15.00 11.77
CA ASP A 691 46.85 -15.94 12.82
C ASP A 691 46.08 -15.20 13.93
N GLY A 692 44.83 -15.61 14.19
CA GLY A 692 43.98 -14.98 15.19
C GLY A 692 44.50 -15.08 16.63
N ALA A 693 45.29 -16.09 16.96
CA ALA A 693 45.85 -16.28 18.30
C ALA A 693 47.10 -15.43 18.56
N THR A 694 48.00 -15.37 17.57
CA THR A 694 49.27 -14.64 17.69
C THR A 694 49.25 -13.24 17.08
N LYS A 695 48.21 -12.93 16.29
CA LYS A 695 48.05 -11.72 15.46
C LYS A 695 49.23 -11.46 14.52
N LYS A 696 50.02 -12.49 14.20
CA LYS A 696 51.16 -12.40 13.29
C LYS A 696 50.76 -12.85 11.89
N ARG A 697 51.43 -12.28 10.88
CA ARG A 697 51.29 -12.73 9.50
C ARG A 697 51.94 -14.10 9.33
N VAL A 698 51.24 -15.02 8.69
CA VAL A 698 51.65 -16.40 8.47
C VAL A 698 51.46 -16.82 7.02
N ASN A 699 52.25 -17.81 6.60
CA ASN A 699 52.11 -18.41 5.28
C ASN A 699 51.02 -19.49 5.31
N ILE A 700 50.32 -19.65 4.19
CA ILE A 700 49.35 -20.72 3.95
C ILE A 700 49.99 -22.10 4.24
N ASP A 701 51.30 -22.28 4.05
CA ASP A 701 52.00 -23.58 4.20
C ASP A 701 51.84 -24.22 5.59
N LEU A 702 51.48 -23.44 6.63
CA LEU A 702 51.17 -23.94 7.97
C LEU A 702 49.85 -24.74 8.05
N LEU A 703 49.02 -24.63 7.02
CA LEU A 703 47.73 -25.31 6.92
C LEU A 703 47.82 -26.64 6.16
N ARG A 704 49.03 -27.08 5.79
CA ARG A 704 49.26 -28.32 5.06
C ARG A 704 48.83 -29.53 5.89
N ARG A 705 48.14 -30.49 5.24
CA ARG A 705 47.59 -31.71 5.87
C ARG A 705 46.53 -31.45 6.95
N LYS A 706 45.94 -30.24 6.99
CA LYS A 706 44.77 -29.93 7.82
C LYS A 706 43.50 -29.93 6.97
N GLU A 707 42.39 -30.31 7.57
CA GLU A 707 41.07 -30.09 6.98
C GLU A 707 40.67 -28.62 7.17
N LEU A 708 40.13 -28.00 6.13
CA LEU A 708 39.90 -26.56 6.11
C LEU A 708 38.42 -26.22 6.15
N LEU A 709 38.11 -25.24 6.99
CA LEU A 709 36.81 -24.61 7.08
C LEU A 709 36.97 -23.16 6.61
N LEU A 710 36.47 -22.85 5.42
CA LEU A 710 36.50 -21.50 4.89
C LEU A 710 35.24 -20.78 5.33
N LEU A 711 35.40 -19.84 6.27
CA LEU A 711 34.34 -18.92 6.65
C LEU A 711 34.30 -17.80 5.61
N VAL A 712 33.24 -17.76 4.81
CA VAL A 712 33.04 -16.73 3.77
C VAL A 712 31.89 -15.84 4.21
N SER A 713 32.14 -14.54 4.33
CA SER A 713 31.14 -13.56 4.78
C SER A 713 31.40 -12.19 4.17
N ASP A 714 30.43 -11.29 4.31
CA ASP A 714 30.67 -9.85 4.19
C ASP A 714 31.25 -9.29 5.51
N LEU A 715 31.14 -7.96 5.71
CA LEU A 715 31.56 -7.31 6.96
C LEU A 715 30.47 -7.30 8.05
N ASN A 716 29.31 -7.89 7.82
CA ASN A 716 28.20 -7.97 8.77
C ASN A 716 27.94 -9.43 9.15
N ILE A 717 28.83 -9.99 9.98
CA ILE A 717 28.74 -11.38 10.43
C ILE A 717 27.75 -11.48 11.60
N GLU A 718 26.48 -11.69 11.30
CA GLU A 718 25.43 -11.87 12.32
C GLU A 718 25.62 -13.18 13.10
N GLU A 719 26.23 -14.20 12.49
CA GLU A 719 26.40 -15.53 13.07
C GLU A 719 27.70 -15.72 13.87
N MET A 720 28.39 -14.62 14.23
CA MET A 720 29.73 -14.67 14.83
C MET A 720 29.79 -15.52 16.12
N ASP A 721 28.77 -15.43 16.98
CA ASP A 721 28.67 -16.22 18.22
C ASP A 721 28.62 -17.73 17.95
N ILE A 722 27.99 -18.14 16.85
CA ILE A 722 27.90 -19.54 16.45
C ILE A 722 29.25 -20.02 15.92
N VAL A 723 29.92 -19.23 15.09
CA VAL A 723 31.27 -19.58 14.60
C VAL A 723 32.26 -19.72 15.75
N VAL A 724 32.14 -18.89 16.80
CA VAL A 724 32.92 -19.02 18.04
C VAL A 724 32.58 -20.31 18.79
N LYS A 725 31.29 -20.67 18.93
CA LYS A 725 30.89 -21.95 19.53
C LYS A 725 31.43 -23.15 18.74
N ILE A 726 31.43 -23.06 17.40
CA ILE A 726 31.98 -24.06 16.49
C ILE A 726 33.47 -24.23 16.73
N TYR A 727 34.22 -23.13 16.72
CA TYR A 727 35.66 -23.11 16.96
C TYR A 727 36.01 -23.76 18.31
N ASN A 728 35.29 -23.37 19.37
CA ASN A 728 35.49 -23.94 20.71
C ASN A 728 35.16 -25.44 20.76
N GLY A 729 34.07 -25.86 20.10
CA GLY A 729 33.67 -27.27 20.02
C GLY A 729 34.70 -28.14 19.29
N ILE A 730 35.23 -27.65 18.16
CA ILE A 730 36.29 -28.31 17.41
C ILE A 730 37.57 -28.42 18.27
N HIS A 731 37.98 -27.34 18.94
CA HIS A 731 39.14 -27.36 19.82
C HIS A 731 39.01 -28.32 21.00
N GLN A 732 37.83 -28.42 21.62
CA GLN A 732 37.58 -29.37 22.70
C GLN A 732 37.61 -30.83 22.22
N GLN A 733 37.13 -31.12 21.01
CA GLN A 733 37.19 -32.47 20.42
C GLN A 733 38.61 -32.87 20.00
N GLN A 734 39.40 -31.94 19.46
CA GLN A 734 40.81 -32.16 19.11
C GLN A 734 41.68 -32.49 20.33
N GLN A 735 41.30 -32.02 21.52
CA GLN A 735 41.96 -32.42 22.78
C GLN A 735 41.60 -33.84 23.24
N LYS A 736 40.51 -34.43 22.74
CA LYS A 736 39.99 -35.76 23.14
C LYS A 736 40.33 -36.89 22.14
N GLN A 737 40.62 -36.61 20.87
CA GLN A 737 40.92 -37.61 19.83
C GLN A 737 42.38 -37.57 19.34
N LYS A 738 42.83 -38.63 18.62
CA LYS A 738 44.19 -38.75 18.06
C LYS A 738 44.55 -37.55 17.16
N PRO A 739 45.83 -37.12 17.13
CA PRO A 739 46.30 -35.88 16.48
C PRO A 739 46.32 -35.90 14.93
N GLU A 740 45.78 -36.93 14.27
CA GLU A 740 45.88 -37.12 12.81
C GLU A 740 44.83 -36.34 11.98
N SER A 741 43.85 -35.69 12.62
CA SER A 741 42.79 -34.91 11.94
C SER A 741 42.61 -33.52 12.57
N SER A 742 43.58 -32.63 12.38
CA SER A 742 43.48 -31.24 12.84
C SER A 742 42.71 -30.37 11.83
N TYR A 743 41.68 -29.69 12.29
CA TYR A 743 40.90 -28.71 11.51
C TYR A 743 41.47 -27.30 11.70
N ALA A 744 41.35 -26.47 10.66
CA ALA A 744 41.63 -25.04 10.74
C ALA A 744 40.54 -24.22 10.06
N ILE A 745 40.14 -23.12 10.71
CA ILE A 745 39.18 -22.15 10.16
C ILE A 745 39.95 -20.99 9.51
N VAL A 746 39.57 -20.59 8.30
CA VAL A 746 40.14 -19.46 7.56
C VAL A 746 39.01 -18.52 7.12
N TRP A 747 39.06 -17.25 7.51
CA TRP A 747 38.09 -16.23 7.13
C TRP A 747 38.45 -15.53 5.80
N LEU A 748 37.50 -15.54 4.87
CA LEU A 748 37.53 -14.93 3.54
C LEU A 748 36.43 -13.82 3.45
N PRO A 749 36.77 -12.55 3.66
CA PRO A 749 35.84 -11.42 3.55
C PRO A 749 35.58 -11.06 2.09
N ILE A 750 34.33 -11.21 1.63
CA ILE A 750 33.90 -10.83 0.29
C ILE A 750 33.34 -9.41 0.34
N VAL A 751 34.13 -8.45 -0.12
CA VAL A 751 33.78 -7.03 -0.11
C VAL A 751 34.17 -6.39 -1.42
N ASP A 752 33.31 -5.53 -1.97
CA ASP A 752 33.60 -4.81 -3.21
C ASP A 752 34.89 -3.97 -3.06
N PRO A 753 35.91 -4.20 -3.93
CA PRO A 753 37.14 -3.43 -3.93
C PRO A 753 36.95 -1.90 -4.03
N ALA A 754 35.88 -1.42 -4.67
CA ALA A 754 35.57 0.00 -4.78
C ALA A 754 35.17 0.61 -3.43
N ILE A 755 34.34 -0.12 -2.66
CA ILE A 755 33.92 0.28 -1.30
C ILE A 755 35.12 0.27 -0.35
N MET A 756 35.99 -0.74 -0.45
CA MET A 756 37.20 -0.84 0.37
C MET A 756 38.22 0.28 0.13
N ARG A 757 38.28 0.84 -1.09
CA ARG A 757 39.17 1.96 -1.42
C ARG A 757 38.67 3.32 -0.96
N THR A 758 37.35 3.49 -0.82
CA THR A 758 36.71 4.79 -0.62
C THR A 758 36.17 4.98 0.80
N SER A 759 35.86 3.90 1.51
CA SER A 759 35.21 3.94 2.83
C SER A 759 36.17 3.59 3.96
N GLU A 760 36.62 4.61 4.71
CA GLU A 760 37.38 4.41 5.96
C GLU A 760 36.59 3.64 7.03
N ARG A 761 35.25 3.77 7.02
CA ARG A 761 34.37 3.09 7.97
C ARG A 761 34.40 1.58 7.77
N ALA A 762 34.37 1.13 6.52
CA ALA A 762 34.37 -0.29 6.18
C ALA A 762 35.73 -0.94 6.48
N LEU A 763 36.84 -0.21 6.29
CA LEU A 763 38.17 -0.67 6.69
C LEU A 763 38.29 -0.86 8.22
N LYS A 764 37.81 0.12 9.01
CA LYS A 764 37.79 0.01 10.49
C LYS A 764 36.91 -1.16 10.97
N GLN A 765 35.79 -1.41 10.30
CA GLN A 765 34.92 -2.56 10.61
C GLN A 765 35.64 -3.89 10.37
N PHE A 766 36.34 -4.03 9.24
CA PHE A 766 37.16 -5.22 8.94
C PHE A 766 38.24 -5.46 10.02
N GLU A 767 38.99 -4.42 10.38
CA GLU A 767 40.05 -4.51 11.41
C GLU A 767 39.48 -4.93 12.78
N ASN A 768 38.33 -4.35 13.17
CA ASN A 768 37.65 -4.70 14.42
C ASN A 768 37.21 -6.17 14.45
N LEU A 769 36.71 -6.70 13.33
CA LEU A 769 36.31 -8.10 13.22
C LEU A 769 37.52 -9.04 13.26
N GLN A 770 38.56 -8.74 12.48
CA GLN A 770 39.80 -9.53 12.48
C GLN A 770 40.47 -9.57 13.86
N ALA A 771 40.39 -8.49 14.63
CA ALA A 771 40.91 -8.43 15.98
C ALA A 771 40.19 -9.39 16.95
N GLN A 772 38.87 -9.57 16.79
CA GLN A 772 38.04 -10.42 17.65
C GLN A 772 38.13 -11.91 17.30
N MET A 773 38.57 -12.26 16.08
CA MET A 773 38.64 -13.65 15.62
C MET A 773 39.82 -14.43 16.22
N PRO A 774 39.58 -15.63 16.80
CA PRO A 774 40.63 -16.51 17.29
C PRO A 774 41.25 -17.42 16.20
N TRP A 775 40.66 -17.50 15.01
CA TRP A 775 41.11 -18.32 13.88
C TRP A 775 41.87 -17.52 12.79
N TYR A 776 42.29 -18.15 11.69
CA TYR A 776 43.05 -17.49 10.62
C TYR A 776 42.17 -16.56 9.78
N SER A 777 42.70 -15.43 9.34
CA SER A 777 42.01 -14.48 8.45
C SER A 777 42.96 -14.04 7.33
N VAL A 778 42.44 -13.67 6.15
CA VAL A 778 43.28 -12.97 5.15
C VAL A 778 43.73 -11.62 5.68
N HIS A 779 44.96 -11.22 5.39
CA HIS A 779 45.50 -9.95 5.88
C HIS A 779 44.68 -8.73 5.43
N HIS A 780 44.17 -8.73 4.20
CA HIS A 780 43.38 -7.64 3.64
C HIS A 780 42.38 -8.20 2.61
N PRO A 781 41.14 -7.68 2.49
CA PRO A 781 40.14 -8.19 1.53
C PRO A 781 40.60 -8.15 0.08
N SER A 782 41.43 -7.16 -0.30
CA SER A 782 42.02 -7.06 -1.65
C SER A 782 42.94 -8.22 -2.05
N MET A 783 43.24 -9.13 -1.11
CA MET A 783 44.01 -10.34 -1.40
C MET A 783 43.15 -11.37 -2.16
N ILE A 784 41.83 -11.27 -2.13
CA ILE A 784 40.93 -12.14 -2.89
C ILE A 784 40.75 -11.56 -4.29
N ASP A 785 41.06 -12.36 -5.31
CA ASP A 785 40.94 -11.93 -6.71
C ASP A 785 39.47 -11.77 -7.12
N GLN A 786 39.17 -10.89 -8.07
CA GLN A 786 37.84 -10.69 -8.63
C GLN A 786 37.27 -11.96 -9.28
N ALA A 787 38.12 -12.79 -9.90
CA ALA A 787 37.70 -14.09 -10.41
C ALA A 787 37.32 -15.07 -9.28
N ALA A 788 38.03 -15.01 -8.14
CA ALA A 788 37.71 -15.83 -6.96
C ALA A 788 36.43 -15.33 -6.28
N MET A 789 36.21 -14.01 -6.18
CA MET A 789 34.95 -13.44 -5.69
C MET A 789 33.77 -13.86 -6.57
N LYS A 790 33.92 -13.77 -7.90
CA LYS A 790 32.89 -14.24 -8.85
C LYS A 790 32.61 -15.73 -8.70
N PHE A 791 33.64 -16.57 -8.54
CA PHE A 791 33.48 -18.00 -8.28
C PHE A 791 32.73 -18.27 -6.96
N ILE A 792 33.06 -17.55 -5.89
CA ILE A 792 32.40 -17.70 -4.58
C ILE A 792 30.91 -17.31 -4.68
N ILE A 793 30.60 -16.24 -5.41
CA ILE A 793 29.21 -15.78 -5.64
C ILE A 793 28.44 -16.77 -6.52
N GLU A 794 28.97 -17.12 -7.70
CA GLU A 794 28.24 -17.87 -8.71
C GLU A 794 28.24 -19.39 -8.48
N VAL A 795 29.33 -19.96 -7.92
CA VAL A 795 29.50 -21.42 -7.78
C VAL A 795 29.21 -21.89 -6.35
N TRP A 796 29.62 -21.11 -5.34
CA TRP A 796 29.29 -21.43 -3.94
C TRP A 796 28.00 -20.77 -3.46
N GLY A 797 27.38 -19.91 -4.27
CA GLY A 797 26.07 -19.32 -3.99
C GLY A 797 26.10 -18.31 -2.84
N PHE A 798 27.20 -17.56 -2.70
CA PHE A 798 27.28 -16.50 -1.69
C PHE A 798 26.37 -15.31 -2.07
N ASP A 799 25.33 -15.06 -1.27
CA ASP A 799 24.29 -14.05 -1.46
C ASP A 799 24.33 -12.95 -0.38
N GLN A 800 25.52 -12.64 0.16
CA GLN A 800 25.74 -11.78 1.34
C GLN A 800 25.44 -12.46 2.69
N LYS A 801 24.94 -13.69 2.72
CA LYS A 801 24.85 -14.48 3.97
C LYS A 801 26.14 -15.26 4.23
N THR A 802 26.54 -15.35 5.49
CA THR A 802 27.71 -16.13 5.89
C THR A 802 27.56 -17.59 5.45
N ILE A 803 28.57 -18.13 4.78
CA ILE A 803 28.65 -19.56 4.43
C ILE A 803 29.94 -20.17 5.00
N LEU A 804 29.89 -21.46 5.35
CA LEU A 804 31.06 -22.20 5.84
C LEU A 804 31.39 -23.34 4.88
N VAL A 805 32.40 -23.15 4.03
CA VAL A 805 32.80 -24.15 3.03
C VAL A 805 33.78 -25.13 3.66
N MET A 806 33.49 -26.42 3.61
CA MET A 806 34.39 -27.45 4.13
C MET A 806 35.20 -28.09 3.01
N LEU A 807 36.53 -28.10 3.15
CA LEU A 807 37.46 -28.79 2.28
C LEU A 807 38.09 -29.99 3.00
N ASP A 808 38.12 -31.14 2.34
CA ASP A 808 38.87 -32.31 2.82
C ASP A 808 40.40 -32.12 2.72
N GLN A 809 41.19 -33.05 3.25
CA GLN A 809 42.67 -32.97 3.20
C GLN A 809 43.24 -32.94 1.76
N GLN A 810 42.43 -33.28 0.76
CA GLN A 810 42.75 -33.27 -0.66
C GLN A 810 42.02 -32.13 -1.40
N GLY A 811 41.67 -31.05 -0.69
CA GLY A 811 41.18 -29.80 -1.27
C GLY A 811 39.84 -29.89 -1.98
N ARG A 812 39.12 -31.02 -1.85
CA ARG A 812 37.79 -31.18 -2.46
C ARG A 812 36.74 -30.57 -1.53
N VAL A 813 35.75 -29.92 -2.14
CA VAL A 813 34.59 -29.41 -1.39
C VAL A 813 33.79 -30.59 -0.87
N ALA A 814 33.89 -30.86 0.42
CA ALA A 814 33.10 -31.88 1.11
C ALA A 814 31.68 -31.39 1.36
N CYS A 815 31.52 -30.10 1.67
CA CYS A 815 30.24 -29.43 1.81
C CYS A 815 30.36 -27.94 1.41
N PRO A 816 29.59 -27.45 0.42
CA PRO A 816 29.60 -26.05 0.00
C PRO A 816 29.12 -25.09 1.08
N ASN A 817 28.19 -25.52 1.94
CA ASN A 817 27.79 -24.76 3.11
C ASN A 817 27.48 -25.69 4.30
N ALA A 818 28.51 -25.91 5.12
CA ALA A 818 28.46 -26.73 6.32
C ALA A 818 27.68 -26.08 7.47
N LEU A 819 27.39 -24.77 7.44
CA LEU A 819 26.61 -24.12 8.51
C LEU A 819 25.28 -24.85 8.71
N HIS A 820 24.57 -25.19 7.63
CA HIS A 820 23.28 -25.88 7.70
C HIS A 820 23.34 -27.22 8.45
N LEU A 821 24.39 -28.01 8.21
CA LEU A 821 24.60 -29.29 8.89
C LEU A 821 24.97 -29.09 10.36
N MET A 822 25.76 -28.06 10.66
CA MET A 822 26.15 -27.73 12.02
C MET A 822 24.99 -27.17 12.84
N TRP A 823 24.06 -26.46 12.22
CA TRP A 823 22.81 -25.99 12.84
C TRP A 823 21.87 -27.14 13.19
N ASN A 824 21.79 -28.17 12.33
CA ASN A 824 20.87 -29.29 12.53
C ASN A 824 21.41 -30.34 13.51
N TRP A 825 22.74 -30.53 13.57
CA TRP A 825 23.35 -31.69 14.25
C TRP A 825 24.43 -31.30 15.29
N GLY A 826 24.66 -30.00 15.51
CA GLY A 826 25.64 -29.50 16.49
C GLY A 826 27.07 -29.97 16.23
N THR A 827 27.90 -30.02 17.28
CA THR A 827 29.30 -30.50 17.23
C THR A 827 29.41 -32.01 17.02
N SER A 828 28.31 -32.75 17.14
CA SER A 828 28.20 -34.20 16.92
C SER A 828 28.37 -34.60 15.45
N SER A 829 28.27 -33.63 14.54
CA SER A 829 28.42 -33.83 13.10
C SER A 829 29.88 -34.01 12.65
N PHE A 830 30.86 -33.64 13.47
CA PHE A 830 32.29 -33.74 13.16
C PHE A 830 32.91 -35.09 13.59
N PRO A 831 33.78 -35.73 12.77
CA PRO A 831 34.16 -35.40 11.38
C PRO A 831 33.05 -35.68 10.35
N LEU A 832 32.75 -34.68 9.50
CA LEU A 832 31.77 -34.80 8.39
C LEU A 832 32.32 -35.62 7.20
N ALA A 833 33.60 -36.03 7.23
CA ALA A 833 34.24 -36.85 6.20
C ALA A 833 33.51 -38.18 5.90
N ASN A 834 32.63 -38.64 6.79
CA ASN A 834 31.85 -39.88 6.67
C ASN A 834 30.42 -39.70 6.15
N LEU A 835 29.98 -38.51 5.73
CA LEU A 835 28.58 -38.27 5.30
C LEU A 835 28.11 -39.15 4.13
N LYS A 836 29.02 -39.56 3.23
CA LYS A 836 28.68 -40.48 2.14
C LYS A 836 28.28 -41.87 2.64
N ASP A 837 28.84 -42.32 3.76
CA ASP A 837 28.59 -43.65 4.31
C ASP A 837 27.57 -43.65 5.48
N LYS A 838 27.46 -42.54 6.21
CA LYS A 838 26.49 -42.32 7.30
C LYS A 838 25.67 -41.05 7.07
N ASP A 839 24.69 -41.14 6.19
CA ASP A 839 23.65 -40.12 6.07
C ASP A 839 22.86 -40.05 7.40
N PRO A 840 22.90 -38.93 8.15
CA PRO A 840 22.20 -38.78 9.42
C PRO A 840 20.66 -38.85 9.27
N TRP A 841 20.16 -38.74 8.03
CA TRP A 841 18.75 -38.90 7.71
C TRP A 841 18.32 -40.36 7.45
N LYS A 842 19.25 -41.31 7.30
CA LYS A 842 18.93 -42.73 6.97
C LYS A 842 17.96 -43.38 7.96
N ASP A 843 18.05 -43.00 9.23
CA ASP A 843 17.24 -43.59 10.31
C ASP A 843 16.01 -42.74 10.67
N ILE A 844 15.75 -41.64 9.94
CA ILE A 844 14.70 -40.67 10.25
C ILE A 844 13.69 -40.59 9.10
N SER A 845 12.57 -41.28 9.28
CA SER A 845 11.45 -41.33 8.34
C SER A 845 10.33 -40.32 8.63
N ILE A 846 10.23 -39.80 9.85
CA ILE A 846 9.17 -38.88 10.30
C ILE A 846 9.82 -37.67 10.99
N LEU A 847 9.29 -36.47 10.73
CA LEU A 847 9.74 -35.25 11.41
C LEU A 847 9.31 -35.32 12.88
N LYS A 848 10.23 -35.10 13.82
CA LYS A 848 9.93 -35.10 15.26
C LYS A 848 10.01 -33.69 15.81
N LEU A 849 9.18 -33.36 16.81
CA LEU A 849 9.24 -32.04 17.47
C LEU A 849 10.64 -31.75 18.03
N GLU A 850 11.32 -32.76 18.59
CA GLU A 850 12.70 -32.63 19.11
C GLU A 850 13.65 -32.03 18.07
N LEU A 851 13.55 -32.45 16.81
CA LEU A 851 14.39 -31.92 15.72
C LEU A 851 14.10 -30.45 15.40
N LEU A 852 12.91 -29.93 15.72
CA LEU A 852 12.54 -28.53 15.52
C LEU A 852 13.02 -27.64 16.69
N VAL A 853 13.12 -28.21 17.89
CA VAL A 853 13.32 -27.43 19.13
C VAL A 853 14.66 -27.67 19.83
N GLU A 854 15.45 -28.64 19.37
CA GLU A 854 16.78 -28.93 19.89
C GLU A 854 17.68 -27.68 19.79
N GLY A 855 18.30 -27.29 20.92
CA GLY A 855 19.15 -26.10 21.01
C GLY A 855 18.41 -24.77 21.28
N LEU A 856 17.09 -24.76 21.48
CA LEU A 856 16.32 -23.54 21.78
C LEU A 856 16.28 -23.14 23.28
N ASP A 857 17.05 -23.77 24.17
CA ASP A 857 17.07 -23.50 25.64
C ASP A 857 15.67 -23.21 26.24
N SER A 858 14.68 -24.05 25.90
CA SER A 858 13.26 -23.86 26.21
C SER A 858 12.70 -25.04 27.02
N PRO A 859 11.71 -24.83 27.93
CA PRO A 859 11.14 -25.90 28.77
C PRO A 859 10.43 -27.03 28.01
N ILE A 860 10.33 -26.92 26.68
CA ILE A 860 9.73 -27.91 25.77
C ILE A 860 10.31 -29.31 26.01
N ILE A 861 11.63 -29.44 26.22
CA ILE A 861 12.26 -30.75 26.43
C ILE A 861 11.72 -31.43 27.70
N ASP A 862 11.46 -30.66 28.75
CA ASP A 862 10.89 -31.20 29.98
C ASP A 862 9.39 -31.49 29.82
N TRP A 863 8.65 -30.66 29.07
CA TRP A 863 7.26 -30.95 28.73
C TRP A 863 7.08 -32.23 27.90
N ILE A 864 8.03 -32.51 27.01
CA ILE A 864 8.07 -33.77 26.25
C ILE A 864 8.25 -34.96 27.21
N LYS A 865 9.19 -34.87 28.16
CA LYS A 865 9.41 -35.93 29.17
C LYS A 865 8.19 -36.13 30.07
N ASP A 866 7.48 -35.05 30.40
CA ASP A 866 6.26 -35.09 31.20
C ASP A 866 5.03 -35.62 30.43
N GLY A 867 5.17 -35.91 29.13
CA GLY A 867 4.08 -36.43 28.28
C GLY A 867 2.94 -35.43 28.06
N LYS A 868 3.22 -34.12 28.19
CA LYS A 868 2.24 -33.04 27.97
C LYS A 868 1.97 -32.83 26.48
N PHE A 869 0.81 -32.27 26.18
CA PHE A 869 0.53 -31.75 24.83
C PHE A 869 1.18 -30.39 24.69
N ILE A 870 1.89 -30.19 23.57
CA ILE A 870 2.66 -28.97 23.32
C ILE A 870 2.07 -28.31 22.09
N CYS A 871 1.64 -27.06 22.24
CA CYS A 871 1.13 -26.25 21.13
C CYS A 871 2.10 -25.10 20.84
N LEU A 872 2.73 -25.16 19.67
CA LEU A 872 3.51 -24.06 19.10
C LEU A 872 2.60 -23.21 18.22
N TYR A 873 2.69 -21.90 18.34
CA TYR A 873 1.91 -21.00 17.51
C TYR A 873 2.63 -19.67 17.24
N GLY A 874 2.24 -18.99 16.18
CA GLY A 874 2.79 -17.69 15.78
C GLY A 874 1.86 -16.90 14.88
N GLY A 875 2.09 -15.60 14.77
CA GLY A 875 1.25 -14.66 14.00
C GLY A 875 1.39 -13.23 14.53
N GLU A 876 0.92 -12.24 13.77
CA GLU A 876 1.04 -10.83 14.18
C GLU A 876 -0.24 -10.24 14.78
N ASP A 877 -1.40 -10.84 14.50
CA ASP A 877 -2.69 -10.36 14.99
C ASP A 877 -2.90 -10.75 16.46
N MET A 878 -2.83 -9.75 17.34
CA MET A 878 -3.04 -9.93 18.78
C MET A 878 -4.49 -10.30 19.14
N GLU A 879 -5.49 -9.88 18.36
CA GLU A 879 -6.89 -10.29 18.58
C GLU A 879 -7.05 -11.78 18.28
N TRP A 880 -6.48 -12.24 17.16
CA TRP A 880 -6.41 -13.66 16.84
C TRP A 880 -5.65 -14.44 17.93
N ILE A 881 -4.48 -13.97 18.37
CA ILE A 881 -3.69 -14.64 19.43
C ILE A 881 -4.53 -14.83 20.69
N ARG A 882 -5.18 -13.77 21.19
CA ARG A 882 -6.05 -13.85 22.39
C ARG A 882 -7.18 -14.85 22.18
N LYS A 883 -7.90 -14.74 21.06
CA LYS A 883 -9.02 -15.63 20.72
C LYS A 883 -8.57 -17.08 20.60
N PHE A 884 -7.43 -17.32 19.97
CA PHE A 884 -6.82 -18.63 19.78
C PHE A 884 -6.43 -19.25 21.12
N THR A 885 -5.58 -18.58 21.92
CA THR A 885 -5.12 -19.13 23.21
C THR A 885 -6.26 -19.44 24.17
N ASN A 886 -7.30 -18.60 24.18
CA ASN A 886 -8.49 -18.83 25.01
C ASN A 886 -9.31 -20.02 24.52
N THR A 887 -9.43 -20.21 23.20
CA THR A 887 -10.19 -21.33 22.62
C THR A 887 -9.46 -22.65 22.84
N VAL A 888 -8.15 -22.70 22.58
CA VAL A 888 -7.33 -23.91 22.78
C VAL A 888 -7.37 -24.32 24.26
N ARG A 889 -7.22 -23.37 25.19
CA ARG A 889 -7.29 -23.65 26.64
C ARG A 889 -8.66 -24.22 27.04
N LYS A 890 -9.76 -23.61 26.58
CA LYS A 890 -11.11 -24.13 26.83
C LYS A 890 -11.27 -25.56 26.31
N VAL A 891 -10.84 -25.83 25.08
CA VAL A 891 -10.93 -27.18 24.49
C VAL A 891 -10.08 -28.17 25.28
N ALA A 892 -8.87 -27.79 25.69
CA ALA A 892 -8.00 -28.64 26.51
C ALA A 892 -8.62 -28.95 27.88
N GLU A 893 -9.23 -27.96 28.56
CA GLU A 893 -9.97 -28.17 29.81
C GLU A 893 -11.15 -29.13 29.60
N PHE A 894 -11.95 -28.93 28.55
CA PHE A 894 -13.08 -29.80 28.21
C PHE A 894 -12.66 -31.23 27.84
N ALA A 895 -11.52 -31.37 27.16
CA ALA A 895 -10.96 -32.65 26.74
C ALA A 895 -10.09 -33.31 27.82
N ARG A 896 -9.85 -32.63 28.95
CA ARG A 896 -8.94 -33.05 30.05
C ARG A 896 -7.52 -33.32 29.56
N ILE A 897 -7.00 -32.43 28.71
CA ILE A 897 -5.68 -32.53 28.11
C ILE A 897 -4.68 -31.66 28.89
N PRO A 898 -3.54 -32.21 29.35
CA PRO A 898 -2.48 -31.41 29.96
C PRO A 898 -1.72 -30.64 28.86
N LEU A 899 -2.12 -29.40 28.62
CA LEU A 899 -1.62 -28.55 27.53
C LEU A 899 -0.62 -27.51 28.02
N GLU A 900 0.50 -27.39 27.32
CA GLU A 900 1.43 -26.27 27.39
C GLU A 900 1.49 -25.55 26.04
N MET A 901 1.59 -24.22 26.07
CA MET A 901 1.60 -23.38 24.86
C MET A 901 2.87 -22.54 24.82
N LEU A 902 3.49 -22.47 23.64
CA LEU A 902 4.65 -21.63 23.37
C LEU A 902 4.43 -20.78 22.12
N TYR A 903 4.57 -19.47 22.30
CA TYR A 903 4.57 -18.50 21.21
C TYR A 903 5.96 -18.40 20.58
N VAL A 904 6.03 -18.72 19.30
CA VAL A 904 7.26 -18.81 18.50
C VAL A 904 7.44 -17.58 17.60
N GLY A 905 6.34 -17.00 17.07
CA GLY A 905 6.39 -15.83 16.17
C GLY A 905 6.45 -16.21 14.68
N LYS A 906 6.92 -15.27 13.85
CA LYS A 906 7.10 -15.40 12.38
C LYS A 906 8.60 -15.41 12.00
N SER A 907 8.94 -15.84 10.79
CA SER A 907 10.34 -15.93 10.32
C SER A 907 11.07 -14.58 10.27
N ASN A 908 10.32 -13.50 10.01
CA ASN A 908 10.83 -12.13 10.03
C ASN A 908 10.28 -11.37 11.25
N PRO A 909 10.91 -11.49 12.44
CA PRO A 909 10.40 -10.89 13.67
C PRO A 909 10.53 -9.36 13.64
N ASN A 910 9.45 -8.67 13.26
CA ASN A 910 9.34 -7.21 13.31
C ASN A 910 9.07 -6.70 14.75
N GLU A 911 9.05 -5.37 14.93
CA GLU A 911 8.73 -4.77 16.25
C GLU A 911 7.35 -5.16 16.80
N ARG A 912 6.40 -5.56 15.95
CA ARG A 912 5.06 -6.00 16.39
C ARG A 912 5.13 -7.35 17.09
N VAL A 913 5.93 -8.29 16.57
CA VAL A 913 6.18 -9.59 17.24
C VAL A 913 6.75 -9.38 18.65
N MET A 914 7.66 -8.42 18.82
CA MET A 914 8.24 -8.09 20.14
C MET A 914 7.18 -7.51 21.10
N ARG A 915 6.34 -6.58 20.63
CA ARG A 915 5.22 -6.02 21.42
C ARG A 915 4.17 -7.07 21.80
N ASN A 916 3.88 -8.00 20.88
CA ASN A 916 2.96 -9.11 21.15
C ASN A 916 3.53 -10.02 22.25
N MET A 917 4.84 -10.29 22.25
CA MET A 917 5.48 -11.08 23.31
C MET A 917 5.35 -10.44 24.69
N GLU A 918 5.56 -9.13 24.81
CA GLU A 918 5.35 -8.39 26.07
C GLU A 918 3.89 -8.49 26.53
N THR A 919 2.95 -8.37 25.60
CA THR A 919 1.52 -8.47 25.86
C THR A 919 1.14 -9.89 26.31
N ILE A 920 1.63 -10.93 25.63
CA ILE A 920 1.40 -12.34 25.98
C ILE A 920 1.93 -12.66 27.38
N LYS A 921 3.12 -12.16 27.74
CA LYS A 921 3.69 -12.30 29.09
C LYS A 921 2.84 -11.58 30.14
N THR A 922 2.42 -10.35 29.85
CA THR A 922 1.59 -9.53 30.75
C THR A 922 0.22 -10.16 31.00
N GLU A 923 -0.42 -10.66 29.95
CA GLU A 923 -1.74 -11.32 30.00
C GLU A 923 -1.66 -12.80 30.39
N LYS A 924 -0.45 -13.35 30.57
CA LYS A 924 -0.19 -14.77 30.90
C LYS A 924 -0.89 -15.74 29.93
N LEU A 925 -0.88 -15.42 28.64
CA LEU A 925 -1.57 -16.24 27.63
C LEU A 925 -0.82 -17.53 27.30
N SER A 926 0.51 -17.51 27.27
CA SER A 926 1.39 -18.67 27.03
C SER A 926 2.84 -18.38 27.42
N HIS A 927 3.73 -19.36 27.29
CA HIS A 927 5.17 -19.11 27.27
C HIS A 927 5.57 -18.41 25.95
N CYS A 928 6.72 -17.72 25.93
CA CYS A 928 7.27 -17.07 24.74
C CYS A 928 8.75 -17.41 24.59
N LEU A 929 9.24 -17.54 23.35
CA LEU A 929 10.67 -17.53 23.08
C LEU A 929 11.23 -16.13 23.36
N GLU A 930 12.12 -16.00 24.34
CA GLU A 930 12.45 -14.69 24.93
C GLU A 930 13.40 -13.84 24.08
N GLN A 931 14.17 -14.46 23.17
CA GLN A 931 15.18 -13.78 22.37
C GLN A 931 14.83 -13.82 20.88
N ARG A 932 15.01 -12.68 20.19
CA ARG A 932 14.87 -12.56 18.73
C ARG A 932 15.70 -13.60 17.97
N SER A 933 16.91 -13.87 18.46
CA SER A 933 17.82 -14.89 17.92
C SER A 933 17.21 -16.30 17.95
N LEU A 934 16.40 -16.64 18.96
CA LEU A 934 15.78 -17.96 19.10
C LEU A 934 14.56 -18.14 18.16
N ILE A 935 13.82 -17.06 17.91
CA ILE A 935 12.72 -17.06 16.91
C ILE A 935 13.30 -17.29 15.52
N TRP A 936 14.32 -16.51 15.16
CA TRP A 936 15.02 -16.66 13.90
C TRP A 936 15.62 -18.06 13.76
N LEU A 937 16.24 -18.57 14.84
CA LEU A 937 16.83 -19.91 14.87
C LEU A 937 15.81 -21.01 14.58
N PHE A 938 14.61 -20.93 15.16
CA PHE A 938 13.55 -21.91 14.90
C PHE A 938 13.21 -21.99 13.40
N TRP A 939 12.97 -20.84 12.76
CA TRP A 939 12.60 -20.78 11.35
C TRP A 939 13.74 -21.14 10.41
N TYR A 940 14.94 -20.63 10.70
CA TYR A 940 16.14 -20.94 9.94
C TYR A 940 16.48 -22.43 9.99
N ARG A 941 16.24 -23.09 11.12
CA ARG A 941 16.43 -24.54 11.26
C ARG A 941 15.49 -25.33 10.34
N ILE A 942 14.21 -24.95 10.27
CA ILE A 942 13.24 -25.57 9.33
C ILE A 942 13.72 -25.43 7.88
N GLN A 943 14.15 -24.22 7.50
CA GLN A 943 14.69 -23.93 6.18
C GLN A 943 15.98 -24.72 5.89
N SER A 944 16.88 -24.82 6.87
CA SER A 944 18.12 -25.59 6.81
C SER A 944 17.86 -27.09 6.60
N MET A 945 16.90 -27.66 7.31
CA MET A 945 16.49 -29.06 7.13
C MET A 945 15.93 -29.31 5.73
N TRP A 946 15.13 -28.38 5.20
CA TRP A 946 14.57 -28.46 3.84
C TRP A 946 15.69 -28.41 2.78
N ASN A 947 16.61 -27.44 2.89
CA ASN A 947 17.75 -27.31 1.99
C ASN A 947 18.66 -28.55 2.01
N SER A 948 18.91 -29.12 3.19
CA SER A 948 19.74 -30.32 3.33
C SER A 948 19.14 -31.53 2.61
N ARG A 949 17.81 -31.73 2.70
CA ARG A 949 17.11 -32.82 2.01
C ARG A 949 17.07 -32.61 0.49
N TYR A 950 16.85 -31.38 0.06
CA TYR A 950 16.89 -31.01 -1.36
C TYR A 950 18.27 -31.28 -1.99
N GLN A 951 19.36 -30.92 -1.31
CA GLN A 951 20.73 -31.17 -1.77
C GLN A 951 21.09 -32.66 -1.89
N LEU A 952 20.41 -33.54 -1.15
CA LEU A 952 20.55 -34.99 -1.27
C LEU A 952 19.75 -35.58 -2.45
N GLY A 953 19.11 -34.73 -3.27
CA GLY A 953 18.34 -35.12 -4.44
C GLY A 953 16.95 -35.67 -4.12
N LYS A 954 16.42 -35.42 -2.91
CA LYS A 954 15.07 -35.83 -2.52
C LYS A 954 14.03 -34.90 -3.13
N LYS A 955 12.99 -35.46 -3.74
CA LYS A 955 11.84 -34.72 -4.26
C LYS A 955 10.76 -34.57 -3.20
N ILE A 956 9.97 -33.50 -3.29
CA ILE A 956 8.86 -33.23 -2.36
C ILE A 956 7.80 -34.34 -2.40
N GLU A 957 7.53 -34.89 -3.60
CA GLU A 957 6.55 -35.96 -3.81
C GLU A 957 6.93 -37.27 -3.11
N ASP A 958 8.24 -37.54 -2.98
CA ASP A 958 8.77 -38.83 -2.54
C ASP A 958 9.22 -38.86 -1.06
N ASP A 959 9.25 -37.70 -0.38
CA ASP A 959 9.82 -37.56 0.97
C ASP A 959 8.82 -36.87 1.92
N GLN A 960 8.28 -37.64 2.88
CA GLN A 960 7.32 -37.16 3.87
C GLN A 960 7.85 -35.98 4.68
N ILE A 961 9.14 -35.98 5.05
CA ILE A 961 9.73 -34.90 5.83
C ILE A 961 9.82 -33.62 4.99
N MET A 962 10.13 -33.73 3.70
CA MET A 962 10.06 -32.59 2.78
C MET A 962 8.66 -32.00 2.70
N GLN A 963 7.61 -32.83 2.61
CA GLN A 963 6.22 -32.35 2.60
C GLN A 963 5.86 -31.61 3.90
N GLU A 964 6.30 -32.15 5.03
CA GLU A 964 6.06 -31.55 6.34
C GLU A 964 6.77 -30.19 6.53
N LEU A 965 8.04 -30.10 6.14
CA LEU A 965 8.82 -28.86 6.20
C LEU A 965 8.27 -27.81 5.22
N THR A 966 7.90 -28.24 4.02
CA THR A 966 7.28 -27.38 2.99
C THR A 966 5.96 -26.78 3.50
N SER A 967 5.15 -27.59 4.19
CA SER A 967 3.89 -27.12 4.81
C SER A 967 4.15 -26.07 5.88
N LEU A 968 5.13 -26.28 6.76
CA LEU A 968 5.48 -25.32 7.81
C LEU A 968 6.00 -23.98 7.24
N LEU A 969 6.86 -24.03 6.22
CA LEU A 969 7.36 -22.83 5.54
C LEU A 969 6.24 -22.08 4.79
N SER A 970 5.24 -22.80 4.26
CA SER A 970 4.10 -22.17 3.58
C SER A 970 3.20 -21.34 4.50
N PHE A 971 3.19 -21.63 5.81
CA PHE A 971 2.38 -20.89 6.78
C PHE A 971 2.95 -19.52 7.16
N ASP A 972 4.18 -19.24 6.77
CA ASP A 972 4.90 -18.02 7.13
C ASP A 972 4.60 -16.85 6.18
N GLY A 973 4.23 -17.12 4.92
CA GLY A 973 4.09 -16.14 3.84
C GLY A 973 2.76 -15.40 3.69
N ILE A 974 1.78 -15.59 4.59
CA ILE A 974 0.46 -14.94 4.51
C ILE A 974 0.29 -13.99 5.70
N ASP A 975 0.16 -12.70 5.43
CA ASP A 975 0.23 -11.64 6.45
C ASP A 975 -0.94 -11.65 7.47
N GLU A 976 -2.07 -12.27 7.13
CA GLU A 976 -3.33 -12.08 7.87
C GLU A 976 -3.76 -13.28 8.73
N CYS A 977 -3.19 -14.48 8.53
CA CYS A 977 -3.60 -15.68 9.26
C CYS A 977 -2.39 -16.25 10.00
N GLY A 978 -2.41 -16.28 11.34
CA GLY A 978 -1.37 -16.94 12.14
C GLY A 978 -1.20 -18.42 11.80
N TRP A 979 -0.37 -19.16 12.54
CA TRP A 979 -0.16 -20.59 12.35
C TRP A 979 -0.12 -21.31 13.70
N ALA A 980 -0.44 -22.59 13.69
CA ALA A 980 -0.37 -23.42 14.89
C ALA A 980 0.01 -24.87 14.57
N LEU A 981 0.77 -25.45 15.48
CA LEU A 981 1.16 -26.85 15.52
C LEU A 981 0.90 -27.38 16.92
N ILE A 982 0.21 -28.51 17.02
CA ILE A 982 0.04 -29.23 18.28
C ILE A 982 0.58 -30.64 18.14
N CYS A 983 1.29 -31.08 19.16
CA CYS A 983 1.82 -32.43 19.22
C CYS A 983 1.64 -33.04 20.60
N LYS A 984 1.72 -34.36 20.63
CA LYS A 984 1.77 -35.17 21.83
C LYS A 984 2.82 -36.24 21.58
N GLU A 985 3.75 -36.38 22.51
CA GLU A 985 4.94 -37.23 22.30
C GLU A 985 5.75 -36.73 21.08
N THR A 986 6.71 -37.52 20.58
CA THR A 986 7.66 -37.03 19.55
C THR A 986 7.20 -37.23 18.11
N THR A 987 6.13 -38.01 17.87
CA THR A 987 5.79 -38.52 16.52
C THR A 987 4.45 -38.06 15.96
N GLU A 988 3.46 -37.71 16.78
CA GLU A 988 2.15 -37.25 16.29
C GLU A 988 2.07 -35.72 16.31
N MET A 989 2.09 -35.09 15.13
CA MET A 989 2.02 -33.63 14.97
C MET A 989 0.89 -33.22 14.02
N VAL A 990 0.02 -32.33 14.49
CA VAL A 990 -1.04 -31.72 13.69
C VAL A 990 -0.72 -30.26 13.49
N LYS A 991 -0.67 -29.82 12.24
CA LYS A 991 -0.31 -28.46 11.82
C LYS A 991 -1.33 -27.92 10.84
N ALA A 992 -1.70 -26.66 10.96
CA ALA A 992 -2.59 -25.99 10.02
C ALA A 992 -2.41 -24.46 10.07
N ARG A 993 -3.02 -23.77 9.10
CA ARG A 993 -3.21 -22.31 9.15
C ARG A 993 -4.03 -21.96 10.39
N GLY A 994 -3.74 -20.82 10.99
CA GLY A 994 -4.31 -20.38 12.25
C GLY A 994 -5.83 -20.14 12.19
N SER A 995 -6.36 -19.77 11.03
CA SER A 995 -7.80 -19.67 10.76
C SER A 995 -8.47 -21.06 10.80
N ASP A 996 -7.96 -22.00 10.01
CA ASP A 996 -8.46 -23.38 9.92
C ASP A 996 -8.37 -24.09 11.27
N PHE A 997 -7.23 -23.94 11.96
CA PHE A 997 -6.97 -24.50 13.28
C PHE A 997 -7.97 -23.95 14.30
N LEU A 998 -8.18 -22.63 14.32
CA LEU A 998 -9.13 -21.98 15.23
C LEU A 998 -10.58 -22.39 14.95
N ASN A 999 -10.99 -22.39 13.68
CA ASN A 999 -12.34 -22.79 13.27
C ASN A 999 -12.63 -24.25 13.64
N CYS A 1000 -11.66 -25.15 13.44
CA CYS A 1000 -11.81 -26.55 13.83
C CYS A 1000 -11.98 -26.73 15.35
N LEU A 1001 -11.28 -25.91 16.16
CA LEU A 1001 -11.43 -25.92 17.62
C LEU A 1001 -12.74 -25.29 18.10
N LEU A 1002 -13.21 -24.22 17.46
CA LEU A 1002 -14.53 -23.62 17.77
C LEU A 1002 -15.67 -24.64 17.55
N ASN A 1003 -15.51 -25.51 16.55
CA ASN A 1003 -16.47 -26.57 16.22
C ASN A 1003 -16.17 -27.90 16.94
N TYR A 1004 -15.43 -27.89 18.06
CA TYR A 1004 -15.08 -29.12 18.81
C TYR A 1004 -16.29 -29.96 19.22
N SER A 1005 -17.45 -29.33 19.46
CA SER A 1005 -18.70 -30.03 19.79
C SER A 1005 -19.10 -31.08 18.73
N GLU A 1006 -18.77 -30.86 17.46
CA GLU A 1006 -19.13 -31.76 16.35
C GLU A 1006 -18.31 -33.05 16.33
N TRP A 1007 -17.03 -32.97 16.68
CA TRP A 1007 -16.07 -34.08 16.58
C TRP A 1007 -15.56 -34.60 17.93
N LYS A 1008 -16.08 -34.07 19.04
CA LYS A 1008 -15.78 -34.54 20.41
C LYS A 1008 -15.95 -36.05 20.60
N LYS A 1009 -16.98 -36.66 19.99
CA LYS A 1009 -17.21 -38.12 20.08
C LYS A 1009 -16.09 -38.89 19.39
N ASN A 1010 -15.61 -38.40 18.25
CA ASN A 1010 -14.51 -39.01 17.51
C ASN A 1010 -13.19 -38.84 18.26
N ALA A 1011 -12.96 -37.69 18.90
CA ALA A 1011 -11.79 -37.44 19.75
C ALA A 1011 -11.70 -38.44 20.92
N LEU A 1012 -12.84 -38.79 21.53
CA LEU A 1012 -12.89 -39.80 22.59
C LEU A 1012 -12.65 -41.24 22.09
N GLN A 1013 -12.97 -41.53 20.83
CA GLN A 1013 -12.84 -42.87 20.25
C GLN A 1013 -11.47 -43.14 19.61
N LYS A 1014 -10.95 -42.16 18.84
CA LYS A 1014 -9.71 -42.30 18.05
C LYS A 1014 -8.49 -41.62 18.68
N GLY A 1015 -8.69 -40.85 19.75
CA GLY A 1015 -7.67 -39.97 20.32
C GLY A 1015 -7.75 -38.56 19.75
N PHE A 1016 -7.33 -37.57 20.55
CA PHE A 1016 -7.52 -36.15 20.23
C PHE A 1016 -6.82 -35.74 18.93
N LEU A 1017 -5.53 -36.05 18.76
CA LEU A 1017 -4.75 -35.64 17.57
C LEU A 1017 -5.25 -36.31 16.29
N ALA A 1018 -5.51 -37.62 16.32
CA ALA A 1018 -6.01 -38.34 15.15
C ALA A 1018 -7.38 -37.81 14.67
N ALA A 1019 -8.32 -37.59 15.61
CA ALA A 1019 -9.63 -37.02 15.27
C ALA A 1019 -9.54 -35.56 14.82
N PHE A 1020 -8.59 -34.80 15.37
CA PHE A 1020 -8.36 -33.42 15.00
C PHE A 1020 -7.80 -33.29 13.58
N GLN A 1021 -6.83 -34.13 13.21
CA GLN A 1021 -6.27 -34.18 11.87
C GLN A 1021 -7.30 -34.61 10.82
N GLU A 1022 -8.13 -35.62 11.12
CA GLU A 1022 -9.21 -36.08 10.22
C GLU A 1022 -10.23 -34.96 9.94
N LYS A 1023 -10.59 -34.17 10.96
CA LYS A 1023 -11.54 -33.06 10.79
C LYS A 1023 -10.93 -31.90 9.99
N LEU A 1024 -9.66 -31.58 10.19
CA LEU A 1024 -8.96 -30.54 9.42
C LEU A 1024 -8.83 -30.88 7.93
N VAL A 1025 -8.54 -32.15 7.61
CA VAL A 1025 -8.51 -32.63 6.21
C VAL A 1025 -9.91 -32.60 5.59
N GLY A 1026 -10.96 -32.90 6.36
CA GLY A 1026 -12.36 -32.87 5.90
C GLY A 1026 -13.00 -31.47 5.78
N SER A 1027 -12.40 -30.43 6.37
CA SER A 1027 -12.92 -29.05 6.35
C SER A 1027 -12.22 -28.13 5.34
N SER A 1028 -11.18 -28.60 4.67
CA SER A 1028 -10.43 -27.80 3.70
C SER A 1028 -11.27 -27.63 2.42
N ALA A 1029 -11.97 -26.50 2.30
CA ALA A 1029 -12.63 -26.13 1.06
C ALA A 1029 -11.56 -25.87 -0.03
N PRO A 1030 -11.81 -26.21 -1.32
CA PRO A 1030 -10.84 -26.01 -2.40
C PRO A 1030 -10.56 -24.53 -2.75
N GLU A 1031 -11.22 -23.57 -2.10
CA GLU A 1031 -11.32 -22.19 -2.60
C GLU A 1031 -10.15 -21.26 -2.22
N GLU A 1032 -9.18 -21.69 -1.40
CA GLU A 1032 -7.99 -20.90 -1.10
C GLU A 1032 -6.71 -21.70 -1.36
N CYS A 1033 -6.21 -21.55 -2.59
CA CYS A 1033 -5.01 -22.22 -3.09
C CYS A 1033 -3.74 -21.84 -2.31
N TYR A 1034 -2.92 -22.86 -1.98
CA TYR A 1034 -1.62 -22.70 -1.32
C TYR A 1034 -0.67 -21.83 -2.15
N GLN A 1035 0.04 -20.90 -1.48
CA GLN A 1035 1.22 -20.23 -2.03
C GLN A 1035 2.45 -20.67 -1.23
N LEU A 1036 3.30 -21.51 -1.84
CA LEU A 1036 4.60 -21.87 -1.30
C LEU A 1036 5.63 -20.88 -1.82
N VAL A 1037 6.25 -20.13 -0.91
CA VAL A 1037 7.31 -19.16 -1.24
C VAL A 1037 8.65 -19.79 -0.83
N LEU A 1038 9.46 -20.21 -1.80
CA LEU A 1038 10.80 -20.71 -1.58
C LEU A 1038 11.83 -19.63 -1.93
N PRO A 1039 12.94 -19.52 -1.17
CA PRO A 1039 14.12 -18.80 -1.65
C PRO A 1039 14.65 -19.50 -2.91
N GLU A 1040 14.98 -18.74 -3.94
CA GLU A 1040 15.45 -19.30 -5.21
C GLU A 1040 16.83 -19.97 -5.06
N SER A 1041 17.00 -21.17 -5.63
CA SER A 1041 18.32 -21.79 -5.80
C SER A 1041 18.97 -21.37 -7.12
N VAL A 1042 20.30 -21.23 -7.06
CA VAL A 1042 21.37 -20.79 -7.99
C VAL A 1042 21.23 -21.04 -9.52
N GLU A 1043 20.19 -21.68 -10.06
CA GLU A 1043 20.15 -22.09 -11.46
C GLU A 1043 19.43 -21.15 -12.46
N ASN A 1044 18.90 -19.98 -12.06
CA ASN A 1044 18.23 -19.06 -13.01
C ASN A 1044 18.79 -17.63 -13.04
N THR A 1045 19.42 -17.27 -14.15
CA THR A 1045 20.00 -15.95 -14.50
C THR A 1045 18.94 -14.89 -14.85
N LEU A 1046 18.13 -14.46 -13.88
CA LEU A 1046 17.39 -13.18 -13.98
C LEU A 1046 17.84 -12.22 -12.88
N GLY A 1047 18.06 -10.95 -13.24
CA GLY A 1047 18.53 -9.91 -12.33
C GLY A 1047 17.51 -9.52 -11.25
N SER A 1048 18.00 -8.81 -10.22
CA SER A 1048 17.17 -8.18 -9.18
C SER A 1048 16.20 -7.16 -9.80
N VAL A 1049 14.95 -7.16 -9.32
CA VAL A 1049 13.88 -6.28 -9.78
C VAL A 1049 13.66 -5.23 -8.71
N ASP A 1050 13.67 -3.95 -9.06
CA ASP A 1050 13.38 -2.88 -8.10
C ASP A 1050 11.87 -2.75 -7.85
N CYS A 1051 11.50 -2.49 -6.60
CA CYS A 1051 10.12 -2.30 -6.20
C CYS A 1051 9.52 -1.11 -6.96
N SER A 1052 8.39 -1.32 -7.62
CA SER A 1052 7.73 -0.28 -8.43
C SER A 1052 7.23 0.91 -7.60
N GLN A 1053 7.14 0.78 -6.28
CA GLN A 1053 6.69 1.86 -5.38
C GLN A 1053 7.81 2.56 -4.62
N CYS A 1054 8.88 1.86 -4.25
CA CYS A 1054 9.96 2.43 -3.43
C CYS A 1054 11.35 2.33 -4.06
N HIS A 1055 11.46 1.72 -5.24
CA HIS A 1055 12.69 1.54 -6.03
C HIS A 1055 13.85 0.85 -5.29
N TYR A 1056 13.57 0.18 -4.17
CA TYR A 1056 14.54 -0.71 -3.53
C TYR A 1056 14.54 -2.08 -4.22
N PRO A 1057 15.71 -2.74 -4.32
CA PRO A 1057 15.81 -4.07 -4.90
C PRO A 1057 14.93 -5.05 -4.12
N MET A 1058 14.04 -5.74 -4.83
CA MET A 1058 13.12 -6.72 -4.26
C MET A 1058 13.84 -8.04 -4.03
N GLU A 1059 13.56 -8.68 -2.89
CA GLU A 1059 13.96 -10.06 -2.63
C GLU A 1059 13.25 -11.02 -3.59
N ARG A 1060 13.99 -11.97 -4.17
CA ARG A 1060 13.49 -12.89 -5.17
C ARG A 1060 13.10 -14.22 -4.52
N PHE A 1061 11.86 -14.62 -4.76
CA PHE A 1061 11.31 -15.90 -4.29
C PHE A 1061 10.68 -16.67 -5.45
N ILE A 1062 10.76 -18.00 -5.41
CA ILE A 1062 9.93 -18.87 -6.24
C ILE A 1062 8.62 -19.07 -5.48
N ALA A 1063 7.54 -18.50 -6.01
CA ALA A 1063 6.20 -18.70 -5.49
C ALA A 1063 5.46 -19.77 -6.30
N PHE A 1064 5.24 -20.95 -5.73
CA PHE A 1064 4.31 -21.94 -6.28
C PHE A 1064 2.92 -21.63 -5.77
N ARG A 1065 2.03 -21.20 -6.67
CA ARG A 1065 0.61 -21.03 -6.37
C ARG A 1065 -0.15 -22.23 -6.91
N CYS A 1066 -0.89 -22.92 -6.04
CA CYS A 1066 -1.82 -23.96 -6.48
C CYS A 1066 -2.81 -23.34 -7.48
N CYS A 1067 -2.99 -23.97 -8.63
CA CYS A 1067 -3.81 -23.43 -9.73
C CYS A 1067 -5.26 -23.96 -9.73
N GLY A 1068 -5.65 -24.74 -8.71
CA GLY A 1068 -6.94 -25.41 -8.62
C GLY A 1068 -6.92 -26.79 -9.26
#